data_AF-A0A2V7UV30-F1
#
_entry.id   AF-A0A2V7UV30-F1
#
_cell.length_a   1.000
_cell.length_b   1.000
_cell.length_c   1.000
_cell.angle_alpha   90.00
_cell.angle_beta   90.00
_cell.angle_gamma   90.00
#
_symmetry.space_group_name_H-M   'P 1'
#
loop_
_entity.id
_entity.type
_entity.pdbx_description
1 polymer ?
#
loop_
_entity_poly.entity_id
_entity_poly.type
_entity_poly.pdbx_seq_one_letter_code
_entity_poly.pdbx_strand_id
1 'polypeptide(L)'
;MRYPGWLEARRNAWARTFRGHVAEDQDLQEAVYELHEYLSDRISPLLVAGSLGMLLQYPAKLVASEIWAWTERQRLAAGDVPASDFLFHAVKKVSLMGEFEFISKEVLAQYLRRLGDAVMPYCPDAEKDLLRQNLERLANAAATAAATPVGIIHRQGGSDAAARPTRPAPASNLPPAVALGLRRLSLFLERLRPQSPAAAPAEQRTEVASQFMTAAAVQASTEKELAEHLESLHQLGIDTQPDKVFRALAGSLAGWGALPAPAGGEAPGIGGQLGAMRKIVTLAEDPAEGAKRFRELVHAAIEQFNAGHLGRAVVMFELAEQLVAEQKVKPVFVEPLRKGGHEYLDATRLRKLAERPDARASLRTILDFFLSLQPDGLLRDLNGEPNRDRRHELLGLLEVHGPPARAKALELLRASVEEGANPDPYFQMNLVYLLRVIPRPEDSTVEDEVGLVMQSTGRSSPPPLVKQVIGYLAATRHEKTERALITYLRVFESMLIQPDTAVYSQVDIEVLLDRVCAALARYGTPRAWRAMVDHGLKTELRLGSTMSRLAEAGRQDLSGSKDIVERLLAALKAELPRTVLGFTVKKNDERIACLIQALSGTPLPEVAAAMQEIADKHPGQRIAELATKALATLKAAGKPAEPPAGLSGDLDLFGLPGLLQTLGQTQLTGVLSLMNAQGKAEATLLLDRGKFRGAQFRTIRGEEAMYELFERPFPGTFAFVSRADVASQAAAAAAQELLGLILEGVRRYDEFKRSAAIVPDGVRLQVADHPSTPLPDEDEDFTKYVWTKAAAGTTVTECESSIATDSYRVRRLLAHWVEEGALAAAS
;
A
#
# COMPACT_ATOMS: atom_id res chain seq x y z
N MET A 1 25.09 -19.13 -22.14
CA MET A 1 24.71 -20.05 -23.25
C MET A 1 25.27 -19.47 -24.55
N ARG A 2 26.03 -20.25 -25.32
CA ARG A 2 26.54 -19.83 -26.65
C ARG A 2 25.40 -19.90 -27.66
N TYR A 3 25.16 -18.81 -28.39
CA TYR A 3 24.18 -18.74 -29.47
C TYR A 3 24.52 -19.72 -30.61
N PRO A 4 23.52 -20.35 -31.26
CA PRO A 4 23.76 -21.30 -32.34
C PRO A 4 24.17 -20.58 -33.64
N GLY A 5 25.30 -21.01 -34.24
CA GLY A 5 26.03 -20.34 -35.33
C GLY A 5 25.34 -20.20 -36.70
N TRP A 6 24.06 -20.55 -36.83
CA TRP A 6 23.30 -20.32 -38.07
C TRP A 6 22.79 -18.88 -38.21
N LEU A 7 22.71 -18.13 -37.10
CA LEU A 7 22.41 -16.69 -37.08
C LEU A 7 23.57 -15.83 -37.64
N GLU A 8 24.82 -16.22 -37.38
CA GLU A 8 26.00 -15.49 -37.89
C GLU A 8 26.19 -15.64 -39.41
N ALA A 9 25.80 -16.78 -39.98
CA ALA A 9 25.91 -17.05 -41.40
C ALA A 9 24.95 -16.18 -42.25
N ARG A 10 23.75 -15.86 -41.74
CA ARG A 10 22.82 -14.92 -42.41
C ARG A 10 23.23 -13.46 -42.26
N ARG A 11 23.88 -13.09 -41.14
CA ARG A 11 24.40 -11.73 -40.87
C ARG A 11 25.42 -11.27 -41.93
N ASN A 12 26.31 -12.17 -42.35
CA ASN A 12 27.39 -11.84 -43.31
C ASN A 12 26.91 -11.70 -44.76
N ALA A 13 25.76 -12.27 -45.12
CA ALA A 13 25.21 -12.20 -46.47
C ALA A 13 24.55 -10.84 -46.79
N TRP A 14 24.11 -10.10 -45.77
CA TRP A 14 23.42 -8.80 -45.92
C TRP A 14 24.26 -7.59 -45.49
N ALA A 15 25.30 -7.79 -44.68
CA ALA A 15 26.25 -6.74 -44.26
C ALA A 15 27.07 -6.11 -45.41
N ARG A 16 26.96 -6.62 -46.65
CA ARG A 16 27.69 -6.08 -47.81
C ARG A 16 26.93 -5.01 -48.60
N THR A 17 25.64 -4.78 -48.35
CA THR A 17 24.83 -3.96 -49.27
C THR A 17 24.41 -2.59 -48.72
N PHE A 18 24.55 -2.32 -47.42
CA PHE A 18 24.38 -0.96 -46.88
C PHE A 18 25.43 -0.70 -45.80
N ARG A 19 26.21 0.37 -45.95
CA ARG A 19 27.35 0.71 -45.09
C ARG A 19 26.98 1.93 -44.24
N GLY A 20 26.89 1.76 -42.92
CA GLY A 20 26.77 2.85 -41.94
C GLY A 20 26.47 2.36 -40.52
N HIS A 21 27.38 2.63 -39.58
CA HIS A 21 27.19 2.77 -38.12
C HIS A 21 26.89 1.54 -37.23
N VAL A 22 27.89 1.18 -36.42
CA VAL A 22 27.84 0.18 -35.33
C VAL A 22 26.82 0.54 -34.22
N ALA A 23 26.40 1.80 -34.10
CA ALA A 23 25.35 2.23 -33.18
C ALA A 23 23.93 1.86 -33.67
N GLU A 24 23.70 1.89 -34.99
CA GLU A 24 22.41 1.44 -35.58
C GLU A 24 22.18 -0.06 -35.34
N ASP A 25 23.23 -0.86 -35.18
CA ASP A 25 23.13 -2.32 -34.94
C ASP A 25 22.66 -2.65 -33.51
N GLN A 26 22.95 -1.80 -32.52
CA GLN A 26 22.48 -2.02 -31.13
C GLN A 26 21.04 -1.55 -30.97
N ASP A 27 20.71 -0.37 -31.49
CA ASP A 27 19.35 0.16 -31.47
C ASP A 27 18.39 -0.72 -32.29
N LEU A 28 18.85 -1.26 -33.43
CA LEU A 28 18.10 -2.23 -34.22
C LEU A 28 17.88 -3.54 -33.45
N GLN A 29 18.88 -4.03 -32.71
CA GLN A 29 18.73 -5.25 -31.89
C GLN A 29 17.71 -5.06 -30.77
N GLU A 30 17.74 -3.91 -30.10
CA GLU A 30 16.77 -3.55 -29.08
C GLU A 30 15.37 -3.42 -29.69
N ALA A 31 15.24 -2.75 -30.83
CA ALA A 31 13.95 -2.60 -31.51
C ALA A 31 13.39 -3.94 -32.01
N VAL A 32 14.23 -4.85 -32.51
CA VAL A 32 13.83 -6.22 -32.91
C VAL A 32 13.43 -7.05 -31.69
N TYR A 33 14.14 -6.91 -30.57
CA TYR A 33 13.79 -7.57 -29.32
C TYR A 33 12.41 -7.12 -28.83
N GLU A 34 12.17 -5.81 -28.78
CA GLU A 34 10.88 -5.25 -28.40
C GLU A 34 9.76 -5.62 -29.40
N LEU A 35 10.06 -5.71 -30.69
CA LEU A 35 9.12 -6.25 -31.68
C LEU A 35 8.70 -7.68 -31.30
N HIS A 36 9.63 -8.56 -30.93
CA HIS A 36 9.29 -9.95 -30.54
C HIS A 36 8.50 -10.01 -29.24
N GLU A 37 8.82 -9.16 -28.26
CA GLU A 37 8.06 -9.06 -27.00
C GLU A 37 6.64 -8.53 -27.26
N TYR A 38 6.48 -7.55 -28.15
CA TYR A 38 5.18 -7.02 -28.56
C TYR A 38 4.35 -8.03 -29.35
N LEU A 39 4.96 -8.72 -30.33
CA LEU A 39 4.31 -9.80 -31.07
C LEU A 39 3.84 -10.92 -30.12
N SER A 40 4.52 -11.11 -28.98
CA SER A 40 4.17 -12.07 -27.93
C SER A 40 3.25 -11.53 -26.82
N ASP A 41 2.69 -10.31 -26.97
CA ASP A 41 1.79 -9.65 -25.99
C ASP A 41 2.41 -9.39 -24.60
N ARG A 42 3.75 -9.30 -24.50
CA ARG A 42 4.45 -9.04 -23.23
C ARG A 42 4.65 -7.56 -22.93
N ILE A 43 4.63 -6.72 -23.96
CA ILE A 43 4.69 -5.26 -23.83
C ILE A 43 3.53 -4.62 -24.61
N SER A 44 3.05 -3.46 -24.13
CA SER A 44 1.90 -2.77 -24.74
C SER A 44 2.29 -2.03 -26.03
N PRO A 45 1.32 -1.73 -26.93
CA PRO A 45 1.56 -0.94 -28.15
C PRO A 45 2.27 0.39 -27.92
N LEU A 46 1.99 1.08 -26.80
CA LEU A 46 2.60 2.37 -26.47
C LEU A 46 4.09 2.23 -26.09
N LEU A 47 4.48 1.13 -25.45
CA LEU A 47 5.87 0.91 -25.04
C LEU A 47 6.77 0.58 -26.24
N VAL A 48 6.25 -0.13 -27.25
CA VAL A 48 7.00 -0.49 -28.46
C VAL A 48 6.92 0.56 -29.57
N ALA A 49 6.09 1.60 -29.42
CA ALA A 49 5.78 2.56 -30.49
C ALA A 49 7.03 3.23 -31.08
N GLY A 50 8.01 3.59 -30.24
CA GLY A 50 9.29 4.17 -30.69
C GLY A 50 10.12 3.18 -31.53
N SER A 51 10.26 1.95 -31.05
CA SER A 51 10.99 0.87 -31.72
C SER A 51 10.34 0.44 -33.04
N LEU A 52 9.01 0.34 -33.09
CA LEU A 52 8.27 0.10 -34.33
C LEU A 52 8.41 1.26 -35.31
N GLY A 53 8.35 2.51 -34.84
CA GLY A 53 8.60 3.70 -35.66
C GLY A 53 9.99 3.70 -36.30
N MET A 54 11.00 3.21 -35.58
CA MET A 54 12.35 2.99 -36.11
C MET A 54 12.39 1.84 -37.13
N LEU A 55 11.83 0.68 -36.81
CA LEU A 55 11.83 -0.51 -37.68
C LEU A 55 11.12 -0.28 -39.02
N LEU A 56 10.11 0.60 -39.05
CA LEU A 56 9.39 0.97 -40.26
C LEU A 56 10.23 1.82 -41.23
N GLN A 57 11.39 2.31 -40.81
CA GLN A 57 12.38 2.97 -41.68
C GLN A 57 13.29 1.97 -42.41
N TYR A 58 13.34 0.71 -41.94
CA TYR A 58 14.13 -0.36 -42.55
C TYR A 58 13.37 -1.04 -43.71
N PRO A 59 14.06 -1.77 -44.61
CA PRO A 59 13.39 -2.52 -45.67
C PRO A 59 12.44 -3.58 -45.10
N ALA A 60 11.22 -3.67 -45.61
CA ALA A 60 10.20 -4.60 -45.14
C ALA A 60 10.62 -6.08 -45.14
N LYS A 61 11.61 -6.46 -45.97
CA LYS A 61 12.23 -7.80 -45.97
C LYS A 61 12.95 -8.13 -44.66
N LEU A 62 13.57 -7.14 -44.02
CA LEU A 62 14.24 -7.31 -42.72
C LEU A 62 13.20 -7.61 -41.64
N VAL A 63 12.19 -6.75 -41.52
CA VAL A 63 11.09 -6.94 -40.55
C VAL A 63 10.35 -8.26 -40.81
N ALA A 64 10.12 -8.63 -42.07
CA ALA A 64 9.53 -9.93 -42.43
C ALA A 64 10.39 -11.12 -41.97
N SER A 65 11.72 -11.02 -42.08
CA SER A 65 12.61 -12.08 -41.60
C SER A 65 12.61 -12.22 -40.07
N GLU A 66 12.45 -11.12 -39.34
CA GLU A 66 12.33 -11.15 -37.87
C GLU A 66 10.95 -11.64 -37.42
N ILE A 67 9.88 -11.27 -38.12
CA ILE A 67 8.54 -11.84 -37.94
C ILE A 67 8.57 -13.36 -38.17
N TRP A 68 9.30 -13.81 -39.19
CA TRP A 68 9.48 -15.24 -39.43
C TRP A 68 10.26 -15.92 -38.30
N ALA A 69 11.36 -15.33 -37.84
CA ALA A 69 12.16 -15.87 -36.74
C ALA A 69 11.38 -15.95 -35.41
N TRP A 70 10.45 -15.02 -35.20
CA TRP A 70 9.47 -15.09 -34.11
C TRP A 70 8.43 -16.19 -34.35
N THR A 71 7.85 -16.26 -35.55
CA THR A 71 6.85 -17.27 -35.93
C THR A 71 7.38 -18.69 -35.76
N GLU A 72 8.62 -18.96 -36.18
CA GLU A 72 9.27 -20.27 -36.05
C GLU A 72 9.44 -20.66 -34.58
N ARG A 73 9.80 -19.71 -33.70
CA ARG A 73 9.87 -19.92 -32.25
C ARG A 73 8.49 -20.20 -31.64
N GLN A 74 7.45 -19.50 -32.08
CA GLN A 74 6.10 -19.71 -31.57
C GLN A 74 5.52 -21.04 -32.03
N ARG A 75 5.76 -21.47 -33.27
CA ARG A 75 5.33 -22.77 -33.79
C ARG A 75 6.01 -23.96 -33.12
N LEU A 76 7.17 -23.76 -32.51
CA LEU A 76 7.82 -24.79 -31.70
C LEU A 76 7.19 -24.92 -30.30
N ALA A 77 6.53 -23.86 -29.81
CA ALA A 77 5.93 -23.80 -28.47
C ALA A 77 4.40 -23.99 -28.46
N ALA A 78 3.73 -23.57 -29.52
CA ALA A 78 2.30 -23.71 -29.78
C ALA A 78 2.10 -24.81 -30.82
N GLY A 79 1.20 -25.77 -30.56
CA GLY A 79 0.99 -26.97 -31.38
C GLY A 79 0.51 -26.71 -32.83
N ASP A 80 -0.65 -27.28 -33.22
CA ASP A 80 -1.08 -27.41 -34.63
C ASP A 80 -1.62 -26.10 -35.27
N VAL A 81 -1.08 -24.94 -34.89
CA VAL A 81 -1.48 -23.62 -35.42
C VAL A 81 -0.77 -23.34 -36.75
N PRO A 82 -1.50 -23.00 -37.83
CA PRO A 82 -0.93 -22.73 -39.15
C PRO A 82 0.07 -21.56 -39.14
N ALA A 83 1.08 -21.63 -40.01
CA ALA A 83 2.09 -20.57 -40.12
C ALA A 83 1.48 -19.25 -40.63
N SER A 84 0.47 -19.35 -41.50
CA SER A 84 -0.28 -18.21 -42.00
C SER A 84 -0.97 -17.40 -40.90
N ASP A 85 -1.43 -18.04 -39.83
CA ASP A 85 -2.11 -17.34 -38.72
C ASP A 85 -1.12 -16.49 -37.90
N PHE A 86 0.07 -17.01 -37.62
CA PHE A 86 1.14 -16.24 -36.94
C PHE A 86 1.66 -15.10 -37.81
N LEU A 87 1.86 -15.33 -39.11
CA LEU A 87 2.29 -14.29 -40.05
C LEU A 87 1.23 -13.19 -40.18
N PHE A 88 -0.05 -13.56 -40.28
CA PHE A 88 -1.15 -12.60 -40.31
C PHE A 88 -1.25 -11.81 -39.00
N HIS A 89 -1.15 -12.49 -37.85
CA HIS A 89 -1.16 -11.86 -36.53
C HIS A 89 -0.05 -10.81 -36.40
N ALA A 90 1.16 -11.15 -36.82
CA ALA A 90 2.29 -10.23 -36.73
C ALA A 90 2.12 -8.99 -37.61
N VAL A 91 1.68 -9.16 -38.87
CA VAL A 91 1.42 -8.02 -39.76
C VAL A 91 0.24 -7.18 -39.27
N LYS A 92 -0.80 -7.82 -38.70
CA LYS A 92 -1.93 -7.13 -38.07
C LYS A 92 -1.47 -6.27 -36.89
N LYS A 93 -0.59 -6.77 -36.02
CA LYS A 93 -0.05 -6.02 -34.89
C LYS A 93 0.77 -4.80 -35.31
N VAL A 94 1.53 -4.92 -36.40
CA VAL A 94 2.24 -3.78 -37.00
C VAL A 94 1.24 -2.75 -37.56
N SER A 95 0.10 -3.20 -38.10
CA SER A 95 -0.93 -2.28 -38.63
C SER A 95 -1.64 -1.45 -37.56
N LEU A 96 -1.75 -1.96 -36.32
CA LEU A 96 -2.34 -1.23 -35.19
C LEU A 96 -1.55 0.03 -34.81
N MET A 97 -0.30 0.17 -35.25
CA MET A 97 0.49 1.40 -35.05
C MET A 97 -0.15 2.62 -35.71
N GLY A 98 -1.00 2.43 -36.72
CA GLY A 98 -1.73 3.52 -37.37
C GLY A 98 -2.84 4.13 -36.52
N GLU A 99 -3.23 3.48 -35.43
CA GLU A 99 -4.26 3.97 -34.49
C GLU A 99 -3.71 4.98 -33.49
N PHE A 100 -2.40 5.00 -33.25
CA PHE A 100 -1.75 5.85 -32.25
C PHE A 100 -1.19 7.17 -32.82
N GLU A 101 -1.52 7.52 -34.06
CA GLU A 101 -1.14 8.77 -34.76
C GLU A 101 0.37 9.09 -34.88
N PHE A 102 1.27 8.19 -34.49
CA PHE A 102 2.73 8.42 -34.56
C PHE A 102 3.33 8.30 -35.98
N ILE A 103 2.59 7.70 -36.92
CA ILE A 103 3.02 7.44 -38.31
C ILE A 103 1.84 7.70 -39.24
N SER A 104 2.07 8.35 -40.39
CA SER A 104 0.97 8.62 -41.32
C SER A 104 0.35 7.33 -41.86
N LYS A 105 -0.98 7.29 -41.89
CA LYS A 105 -1.75 6.12 -42.29
C LYS A 105 -1.43 5.68 -43.72
N GLU A 106 -1.14 6.64 -44.61
CA GLU A 106 -0.72 6.38 -45.98
C GLU A 106 0.66 5.73 -46.07
N VAL A 107 1.63 6.18 -45.26
CA VAL A 107 2.98 5.60 -45.23
C VAL A 107 2.93 4.20 -44.62
N LEU A 108 2.18 4.01 -43.54
CA LEU A 108 1.98 2.71 -42.92
C LEU A 108 1.28 1.73 -43.86
N ALA A 109 0.21 2.15 -44.56
CA ALA A 109 -0.47 1.30 -45.53
C ALA A 109 0.44 0.87 -46.69
N GLN A 110 1.26 1.78 -47.23
CA GLN A 110 2.26 1.44 -48.25
C GLN A 110 3.33 0.48 -47.72
N TYR A 111 3.76 0.66 -46.48
CA TYR A 111 4.73 -0.23 -45.85
C TYR A 111 4.13 -1.62 -45.60
N LEU A 112 2.88 -1.71 -45.11
CA LEU A 112 2.16 -2.96 -44.88
C LEU A 112 1.97 -3.78 -46.15
N ARG A 113 1.76 -3.15 -47.32
CA ARG A 113 1.74 -3.87 -48.61
C ARG A 113 3.10 -4.53 -48.90
N ARG A 114 4.19 -3.78 -48.75
CA ARG A 114 5.56 -4.29 -48.95
C ARG A 114 5.93 -5.36 -47.92
N LEU A 115 5.47 -5.23 -46.68
CA LEU A 115 5.65 -6.20 -45.61
C LEU A 115 4.85 -7.47 -45.87
N GLY A 116 3.61 -7.33 -46.32
CA GLY A 116 2.76 -8.42 -46.78
C GLY A 116 3.44 -9.24 -47.87
N ASP A 117 3.90 -8.58 -48.95
CA ASP A 117 4.65 -9.22 -50.03
C ASP A 117 5.94 -9.90 -49.53
N ALA A 118 6.60 -9.33 -48.53
CA ALA A 118 7.83 -9.84 -47.97
C ALA A 118 7.64 -11.04 -47.01
N VAL A 119 6.48 -11.20 -46.37
CA VAL A 119 6.18 -12.36 -45.52
C VAL A 119 5.67 -13.57 -46.32
N MET A 120 5.09 -13.34 -47.50
CA MET A 120 4.53 -14.39 -48.37
C MET A 120 5.49 -15.55 -48.71
N PRO A 121 6.80 -15.34 -48.95
CA PRO A 121 7.74 -16.43 -49.20
C PRO A 121 7.94 -17.37 -48.02
N TYR A 122 7.63 -16.94 -46.78
CA TYR A 122 7.77 -17.76 -45.57
C TYR A 122 6.52 -18.60 -45.27
N CYS A 123 5.41 -18.35 -45.95
CA CYS A 123 4.17 -19.11 -45.81
C CYS A 123 4.22 -20.42 -46.63
N PRO A 124 3.77 -21.58 -46.12
CA PRO A 124 3.64 -22.81 -46.91
C PRO A 124 2.66 -22.65 -48.09
N ASP A 125 2.91 -23.33 -49.22
CA ASP A 125 2.14 -23.17 -50.46
C ASP A 125 0.62 -23.40 -50.29
N ALA A 126 0.22 -24.35 -49.46
CA ALA A 126 -1.19 -24.66 -49.18
C ALA A 126 -1.96 -23.54 -48.46
N GLU A 127 -1.25 -22.62 -47.79
CA GLU A 127 -1.83 -21.57 -46.95
C GLU A 127 -1.68 -20.16 -47.59
N LYS A 128 -0.89 -20.04 -48.67
CA LYS A 128 -0.55 -18.75 -49.30
C LYS A 128 -1.77 -17.98 -49.79
N ASP A 129 -2.75 -18.66 -50.36
CA ASP A 129 -3.92 -17.99 -50.93
C ASP A 129 -4.80 -17.33 -49.85
N LEU A 130 -4.95 -17.98 -48.69
CA LEU A 130 -5.68 -17.45 -47.55
C LEU A 130 -4.94 -16.27 -46.91
N LEU A 131 -3.62 -16.40 -46.70
CA LEU A 131 -2.80 -15.32 -46.15
C LEU A 131 -2.80 -14.09 -47.06
N ARG A 132 -2.66 -14.28 -48.39
CA ARG A 132 -2.69 -13.19 -49.37
C ARG A 132 -3.99 -12.38 -49.27
N GLN A 133 -5.13 -13.06 -49.26
CA GLN A 133 -6.44 -12.41 -49.15
C GLN A 133 -6.59 -11.63 -47.83
N ASN A 134 -6.08 -12.17 -46.72
CA ASN A 134 -6.16 -11.50 -45.41
C ASN A 134 -5.26 -10.26 -45.33
N LEU A 135 -4.05 -10.32 -45.90
CA LEU A 135 -3.11 -9.20 -45.95
C LEU A 135 -3.59 -8.07 -46.88
N GLU A 136 -4.22 -8.41 -48.01
CA GLU A 136 -4.84 -7.44 -48.93
C GLU A 136 -5.99 -6.67 -48.24
N ARG A 137 -6.85 -7.37 -47.47
CA ARG A 137 -7.92 -6.73 -46.68
C ARG A 137 -7.34 -5.79 -45.62
N LEU A 138 -6.28 -6.21 -44.93
CA LEU A 138 -5.63 -5.43 -43.89
C LEU A 138 -4.99 -4.14 -44.43
N ALA A 139 -4.27 -4.22 -45.55
CA ALA A 139 -3.64 -3.07 -46.19
C ALA A 139 -4.65 -2.05 -46.74
N ASN A 140 -5.83 -2.52 -47.16
CA ASN A 140 -6.91 -1.65 -47.62
C ASN A 140 -7.68 -0.98 -46.47
N ALA A 141 -7.85 -1.70 -45.34
CA ALA A 141 -8.45 -1.14 -44.12
C ALA A 141 -7.59 -0.03 -43.50
N ALA A 142 -6.25 -0.18 -43.52
CA ALA A 142 -5.32 0.83 -43.01
C ALA A 142 -5.37 2.17 -43.80
N ALA A 143 -5.84 2.17 -45.06
CA ALA A 143 -5.87 3.34 -45.93
C ALA A 143 -7.18 4.16 -45.88
N THR A 144 -8.25 3.67 -45.23
CA THR A 144 -9.61 4.21 -45.37
C THR A 144 -10.30 4.54 -44.04
N ALA A 145 -9.60 5.15 -43.09
CA ALA A 145 -10.13 5.39 -41.74
C ALA A 145 -11.27 6.44 -41.69
N ALA A 146 -12.50 6.00 -41.98
CA ALA A 146 -13.72 6.50 -41.36
C ALA A 146 -14.26 5.41 -40.42
N ALA A 147 -14.67 5.82 -39.22
CA ALA A 147 -15.10 4.96 -38.15
C ALA A 147 -16.20 3.96 -38.59
N THR A 148 -15.94 2.67 -38.38
CA THR A 148 -16.99 1.65 -38.16
C THR A 148 -16.40 0.44 -37.42
N PRO A 149 -17.03 -0.06 -36.36
CA PRO A 149 -16.66 -1.31 -35.72
C PRO A 149 -17.42 -2.45 -36.41
N VAL A 150 -16.75 -3.29 -37.18
CA VAL A 150 -17.29 -4.57 -37.68
C VAL A 150 -16.08 -5.49 -37.96
N GLY A 151 -16.05 -6.79 -37.67
CA GLY A 151 -17.01 -7.72 -37.12
C GLY A 151 -16.31 -9.08 -37.04
N ILE A 152 -16.88 -9.97 -36.24
CA ILE A 152 -16.48 -11.36 -36.06
C ILE A 152 -16.35 -12.03 -37.44
N ILE A 153 -15.21 -12.67 -37.72
CA ILE A 153 -15.06 -13.52 -38.91
C ILE A 153 -16.00 -14.72 -38.71
N HIS A 154 -17.12 -14.70 -39.42
CA HIS A 154 -17.90 -15.89 -39.74
C HIS A 154 -17.05 -16.80 -40.62
N ARG A 155 -16.76 -18.00 -40.12
CA ARG A 155 -16.41 -19.14 -40.98
C ARG A 155 -17.67 -19.51 -41.77
N GLN A 156 -17.65 -19.29 -43.09
CA GLN A 156 -18.60 -19.92 -44.01
C GLN A 156 -18.32 -21.42 -44.01
N GLY A 157 -19.09 -22.17 -43.23
CA GLY A 157 -19.23 -23.62 -43.32
C GLY A 157 -20.56 -23.93 -44.01
N GLY A 158 -20.50 -24.78 -45.03
CA GLY A 158 -21.65 -25.20 -45.82
C GLY A 158 -22.75 -25.85 -45.00
N SER A 159 -23.92 -25.89 -45.63
CA SER A 159 -25.14 -26.55 -45.19
C SER A 159 -24.90 -27.91 -44.55
N ASP A 160 -25.31 -28.05 -43.30
CA ASP A 160 -25.97 -29.27 -42.85
C ASP A 160 -27.04 -28.94 -41.80
N ALA A 161 -28.16 -29.63 -41.95
CA ALA A 161 -29.44 -29.32 -41.34
C ALA A 161 -29.41 -29.39 -39.81
N ALA A 162 -30.21 -28.51 -39.21
CA ALA A 162 -30.39 -28.34 -37.79
C ALA A 162 -30.78 -29.64 -37.06
N ALA A 163 -29.96 -30.05 -36.10
CA ALA A 163 -30.41 -30.80 -34.93
C ALA A 163 -30.39 -29.83 -33.73
N ARG A 164 -31.57 -29.46 -33.24
CA ARG A 164 -31.74 -28.78 -31.95
C ARG A 164 -31.11 -29.65 -30.85
N PRO A 165 -30.26 -29.14 -29.96
CA PRO A 165 -29.95 -29.86 -28.73
C PRO A 165 -31.19 -29.81 -27.83
N THR A 166 -31.76 -30.98 -27.61
CA THR A 166 -32.80 -31.23 -26.62
C THR A 166 -32.28 -30.84 -25.24
N ARG A 167 -33.08 -30.03 -24.54
CA ARG A 167 -32.99 -29.72 -23.11
C ARG A 167 -32.70 -31.03 -22.35
N PRO A 168 -31.63 -31.14 -21.55
CA PRO A 168 -31.42 -32.35 -20.76
C PRO A 168 -32.58 -32.51 -19.77
N ALA A 169 -33.18 -33.69 -19.77
CA ALA A 169 -34.16 -34.11 -18.78
C ALA A 169 -33.53 -34.03 -17.37
N PRO A 170 -34.33 -33.81 -16.31
CA PRO A 170 -33.80 -33.65 -14.96
C PRO A 170 -33.09 -34.93 -14.53
N ALA A 171 -31.81 -34.82 -14.16
CA ALA A 171 -31.09 -35.89 -13.48
C ALA A 171 -31.66 -36.03 -12.06
N SER A 172 -32.68 -36.88 -11.91
CA SER A 172 -33.47 -37.04 -10.68
C SER A 172 -32.78 -37.84 -9.56
N ASN A 173 -31.43 -37.87 -9.49
CA ASN A 173 -30.69 -38.63 -8.48
C ASN A 173 -29.44 -37.90 -7.90
N LEU A 174 -29.28 -36.59 -8.11
CA LEU A 174 -28.22 -35.81 -7.48
C LEU A 174 -28.69 -35.22 -6.13
N PRO A 175 -27.82 -35.14 -5.10
CA PRO A 175 -28.13 -34.41 -3.87
C PRO A 175 -28.55 -32.96 -4.19
N PRO A 176 -29.58 -32.40 -3.52
CA PRO A 176 -30.12 -31.07 -3.83
C PRO A 176 -29.07 -29.95 -3.88
N ALA A 177 -28.07 -30.00 -3.01
CA ALA A 177 -26.97 -29.03 -2.97
C ALA A 177 -26.08 -29.06 -4.22
N VAL A 178 -25.83 -30.24 -4.80
CA VAL A 178 -25.03 -30.40 -6.02
C VAL A 178 -25.83 -29.92 -7.23
N ALA A 179 -27.13 -30.23 -7.28
CA ALA A 179 -28.02 -29.75 -8.34
C ALA A 179 -28.12 -28.22 -8.35
N LEU A 180 -28.25 -27.59 -7.18
CA LEU A 180 -28.21 -26.13 -7.01
C LEU A 180 -26.85 -25.55 -7.44
N GLY A 181 -25.75 -26.20 -7.08
CA GLY A 181 -24.41 -25.78 -7.49
C GLY A 181 -24.22 -25.75 -9.01
N LEU A 182 -24.66 -26.80 -9.71
CA LEU A 182 -24.62 -26.88 -11.18
C LEU A 182 -25.56 -25.87 -11.85
N ARG A 183 -26.75 -25.65 -11.27
CA ARG A 183 -27.70 -24.63 -11.73
C ARG A 183 -27.08 -23.24 -11.64
N ARG A 184 -26.40 -22.93 -10.54
CA ARG A 184 -25.69 -21.66 -10.35
C ARG A 184 -24.58 -21.43 -11.37
N LEU A 185 -23.74 -22.44 -11.63
CA LEU A 185 -22.71 -22.36 -12.67
C LEU A 185 -23.34 -22.09 -14.05
N SER A 186 -24.47 -22.75 -14.35
CA SER A 186 -25.20 -22.54 -15.60
C SER A 186 -25.73 -21.11 -15.72
N LEU A 187 -26.29 -20.54 -14.65
CA LEU A 187 -26.79 -19.16 -14.61
C LEU A 187 -25.66 -18.15 -14.85
N PHE A 188 -24.48 -18.34 -14.23
CA PHE A 188 -23.32 -17.48 -14.51
C PHE A 188 -22.90 -17.54 -15.98
N LEU A 189 -22.86 -18.72 -16.60
CA LEU A 189 -22.56 -18.85 -18.04
C LEU A 189 -23.63 -18.15 -18.90
N GLU A 190 -24.92 -18.27 -18.56
CA GLU A 190 -26.00 -17.56 -19.25
C GLU A 190 -25.84 -16.03 -19.17
N ARG A 191 -25.34 -15.51 -18.05
CA ARG A 191 -25.05 -14.08 -17.86
C ARG A 191 -23.82 -13.59 -18.62
N LEU A 192 -22.84 -14.48 -18.83
CA LEU A 192 -21.61 -14.16 -19.57
C LEU A 192 -21.80 -14.25 -21.10
N ARG A 193 -22.87 -14.89 -21.58
CA ARG A 193 -23.22 -14.90 -22.99
C ARG A 193 -23.61 -13.49 -23.45
N PRO A 194 -23.16 -13.04 -24.63
CA PRO A 194 -23.56 -11.74 -25.16
C PRO A 194 -25.07 -11.74 -25.43
N GLN A 195 -25.85 -11.01 -24.62
CA GLN A 195 -27.27 -10.78 -24.85
C GLN A 195 -27.50 -9.32 -25.29
N SER A 196 -27.90 -9.12 -26.55
CA SER A 196 -28.34 -7.84 -27.16
C SER A 196 -27.33 -6.66 -27.12
N PRO A 197 -27.53 -5.57 -27.90
CA PRO A 197 -26.45 -4.62 -28.24
C PRO A 197 -26.01 -3.68 -27.10
N ALA A 198 -26.64 -3.77 -25.92
CA ALA A 198 -26.16 -3.10 -24.71
C ALA A 198 -25.29 -4.08 -23.91
N ALA A 199 -24.02 -4.19 -24.29
CA ALA A 199 -23.06 -5.00 -23.55
C ALA A 199 -23.02 -4.56 -22.07
N ALA A 200 -23.17 -5.51 -21.14
CA ALA A 200 -22.96 -5.25 -19.73
C ALA A 200 -21.58 -4.58 -19.50
N PRO A 201 -21.46 -3.65 -18.54
CA PRO A 201 -20.18 -3.02 -18.21
C PRO A 201 -19.08 -4.06 -17.97
N ALA A 202 -17.86 -3.78 -18.43
CA ALA A 202 -16.73 -4.71 -18.35
C ALA A 202 -16.44 -5.17 -16.89
N GLU A 203 -16.65 -4.28 -15.92
CA GLU A 203 -16.51 -4.59 -14.48
C GLU A 203 -17.50 -5.66 -14.02
N GLN A 204 -18.76 -5.57 -14.47
CA GLN A 204 -19.79 -6.54 -14.12
C GLN A 204 -19.51 -7.91 -14.74
N ARG A 205 -19.00 -7.94 -15.97
CA ARG A 205 -18.59 -9.19 -16.63
C ARG A 205 -17.43 -9.85 -15.89
N THR A 206 -16.45 -9.07 -15.43
CA THR A 206 -15.33 -9.54 -14.61
C THR A 206 -15.81 -10.09 -13.27
N GLU A 207 -16.75 -9.41 -12.59
CA GLU A 207 -17.33 -9.88 -11.33
C GLU A 207 -18.07 -11.22 -11.51
N VAL A 208 -18.90 -11.35 -12.55
CA VAL A 208 -19.60 -12.63 -12.83
C VAL A 208 -18.61 -13.76 -13.13
N ALA A 209 -17.55 -13.48 -13.89
CA ALA A 209 -16.49 -14.46 -14.14
C ALA A 209 -15.77 -14.88 -12.84
N SER A 210 -15.47 -13.94 -11.95
CA SER A 210 -14.86 -14.18 -10.64
C SER A 210 -15.76 -15.05 -9.74
N GLN A 211 -17.07 -14.77 -9.72
CA GLN A 211 -18.05 -15.59 -8.99
C GLN A 211 -18.19 -17.00 -9.57
N PHE A 212 -18.13 -17.15 -10.90
CA PHE A 212 -18.07 -18.46 -11.53
C PHE A 212 -16.82 -19.23 -11.09
N MET A 213 -15.64 -18.61 -11.19
CA MET A 213 -14.36 -19.24 -10.80
C MET A 213 -14.39 -19.67 -9.32
N THR A 214 -14.97 -18.83 -8.46
CA THR A 214 -15.17 -19.14 -7.05
C THR A 214 -16.06 -20.36 -6.85
N ALA A 215 -17.23 -20.40 -7.51
CA ALA A 215 -18.15 -21.53 -7.43
C ALA A 215 -17.55 -22.81 -8.01
N ALA A 216 -16.82 -22.72 -9.12
CA ALA A 216 -16.12 -23.84 -9.75
C ALA A 216 -15.05 -24.44 -8.83
N ALA A 217 -14.24 -23.59 -8.20
CA ALA A 217 -13.22 -24.04 -7.24
C ALA A 217 -13.83 -24.72 -6.01
N VAL A 218 -14.94 -24.19 -5.48
CA VAL A 218 -15.63 -24.79 -4.32
C VAL A 218 -16.27 -26.14 -4.67
N GLN A 219 -16.81 -26.30 -5.88
CA GLN A 219 -17.44 -27.55 -6.32
C GLN A 219 -16.43 -28.61 -6.74
N ALA A 220 -15.26 -28.21 -7.23
CA ALA A 220 -14.23 -29.14 -7.67
C ALA A 220 -13.57 -29.88 -6.50
N SER A 221 -13.57 -31.22 -6.61
CA SER A 221 -12.85 -32.11 -5.69
C SER A 221 -11.48 -32.51 -6.23
N THR A 222 -11.28 -32.40 -7.55
CA THR A 222 -10.01 -32.74 -8.23
C THR A 222 -9.54 -31.63 -9.15
N GLU A 223 -8.27 -31.68 -9.56
CA GLU A 223 -7.70 -30.77 -10.55
C GLU A 223 -8.43 -30.84 -11.90
N LYS A 224 -8.82 -32.06 -12.29
CA LYS A 224 -9.51 -32.31 -13.56
C LYS A 224 -10.90 -31.67 -13.59
N GLU A 225 -11.68 -31.83 -12.52
CA GLU A 225 -13.01 -31.21 -12.42
C GLU A 225 -12.94 -29.69 -12.49
N LEU A 226 -11.94 -29.09 -11.83
CA LEU A 226 -11.71 -27.65 -11.91
C LEU A 226 -11.39 -27.21 -13.34
N ALA A 227 -10.51 -27.94 -14.05
CA ALA A 227 -10.18 -27.64 -15.44
C ALA A 227 -11.40 -27.77 -16.37
N GLU A 228 -12.23 -28.79 -16.19
CA GLU A 228 -13.48 -28.97 -16.95
C GLU A 228 -14.46 -27.82 -16.73
N HIS A 229 -14.59 -27.32 -15.49
CA HIS A 229 -15.42 -26.15 -15.20
C HIS A 229 -14.84 -24.87 -15.85
N LEU A 230 -13.53 -24.64 -15.76
CA LEU A 230 -12.89 -23.45 -16.33
C LEU A 230 -12.92 -23.46 -17.86
N GLU A 231 -12.87 -24.62 -18.52
CA GLU A 231 -13.01 -24.73 -19.97
C GLU A 231 -14.32 -24.13 -20.49
N SER A 232 -15.39 -24.17 -19.69
CA SER A 232 -16.67 -23.54 -20.03
C SER A 232 -16.57 -22.00 -20.11
N LEU A 233 -15.69 -21.36 -19.33
CA LEU A 233 -15.40 -19.94 -19.45
C LEU A 233 -14.49 -19.64 -20.66
N HIS A 234 -13.54 -20.53 -20.94
CA HIS A 234 -12.65 -20.40 -22.10
C HIS A 234 -13.44 -20.36 -23.40
N GLN A 235 -14.45 -21.23 -23.54
CA GLN A 235 -15.37 -21.24 -24.68
C GLN A 235 -16.18 -19.95 -24.86
N LEU A 236 -16.33 -19.13 -23.80
CA LEU A 236 -16.97 -17.82 -23.84
C LEU A 236 -15.99 -16.66 -24.10
N GLY A 237 -14.73 -16.98 -24.44
CA GLY A 237 -13.67 -16.02 -24.72
C GLY A 237 -13.08 -15.36 -23.47
N ILE A 238 -13.28 -15.95 -22.29
CA ILE A 238 -12.66 -15.49 -21.04
C ILE A 238 -11.38 -16.29 -20.82
N ASP A 239 -10.27 -15.59 -20.62
CA ASP A 239 -8.98 -16.25 -20.39
C ASP A 239 -8.94 -16.88 -18.99
N THR A 240 -8.63 -18.18 -18.96
CA THR A 240 -8.67 -19.06 -17.79
C THR A 240 -7.28 -19.55 -17.40
N GLN A 241 -6.23 -18.97 -17.97
CA GLN A 241 -4.86 -19.20 -17.50
C GLN A 241 -4.74 -18.83 -16.01
N PRO A 242 -3.89 -19.55 -15.24
CA PRO A 242 -3.79 -19.34 -13.79
C PRO A 242 -3.57 -17.88 -13.38
N ASP A 243 -2.72 -17.12 -14.08
CA ASP A 243 -2.47 -15.69 -13.80
C ASP A 243 -3.76 -14.86 -13.92
N LYS A 244 -4.58 -15.13 -14.94
CA LYS A 244 -5.86 -14.44 -15.17
C LYS A 244 -6.89 -14.79 -14.13
N VAL A 245 -6.95 -16.06 -13.73
CA VAL A 245 -7.86 -16.52 -12.67
C VAL A 245 -7.53 -15.83 -11.35
N PHE A 246 -6.26 -15.83 -10.93
CA PHE A 246 -5.85 -15.14 -9.70
C PHE A 246 -6.08 -13.62 -9.79
N ARG A 247 -5.82 -12.99 -10.95
CA ARG A 247 -6.09 -11.55 -11.16
C ARG A 247 -7.59 -11.22 -11.05
N ALA A 248 -8.46 -12.04 -11.64
CA ALA A 248 -9.92 -11.87 -11.58
C ALA A 248 -10.48 -12.08 -10.16
N LEU A 249 -9.99 -13.10 -9.46
CA LEU A 249 -10.35 -13.34 -8.05
C LEU A 249 -9.85 -12.20 -7.16
N ALA A 250 -8.62 -11.73 -7.37
CA ALA A 250 -8.02 -10.65 -6.59
C ALA A 250 -8.78 -9.33 -6.76
N GLY A 251 -9.19 -8.99 -7.97
CA GLY A 251 -9.96 -7.77 -8.26
C GLY A 251 -11.34 -7.72 -7.59
N SER A 252 -11.92 -8.88 -7.25
CA SER A 252 -13.24 -9.01 -6.62
C SER A 252 -13.18 -8.99 -5.07
N LEU A 253 -11.98 -9.02 -4.48
CA LEU A 253 -11.83 -8.94 -3.01
C LEU A 253 -12.32 -7.59 -2.46
N ALA A 254 -12.95 -7.61 -1.28
CA ALA A 254 -13.55 -6.45 -0.61
C ALA A 254 -12.56 -5.32 -0.27
N GLY A 255 -11.25 -5.61 -0.26
CA GLY A 255 -10.20 -4.61 0.02
C GLY A 255 -10.04 -4.22 1.49
N TRP A 256 -10.77 -4.87 2.41
CA TRP A 256 -10.78 -4.54 3.84
C TRP A 256 -9.51 -4.90 4.63
N GLY A 257 -8.53 -5.57 4.01
CA GLY A 257 -7.36 -6.07 4.74
C GLY A 257 -7.68 -7.32 5.56
N ALA A 258 -6.77 -7.67 6.47
CA ALA A 258 -6.88 -8.83 7.35
C ALA A 258 -8.13 -8.73 8.24
N LEU A 259 -8.91 -9.81 8.30
CA LEU A 259 -10.11 -9.85 9.13
C LEU A 259 -9.76 -10.06 10.62
N PRO A 260 -10.58 -9.55 11.54
CA PRO A 260 -10.41 -9.77 12.98
C PRO A 260 -10.37 -11.27 13.33
N ALA A 261 -9.32 -11.72 14.01
CA ALA A 261 -9.28 -13.04 14.63
C ALA A 261 -9.83 -12.99 16.07
N PRO A 262 -10.57 -14.01 16.52
CA PRO A 262 -10.88 -14.15 17.94
C PRO A 262 -9.58 -14.33 18.76
N ALA A 263 -9.55 -13.82 20.00
CA ALA A 263 -8.36 -13.89 20.85
C ALA A 263 -7.91 -15.35 21.04
N GLY A 264 -6.73 -15.70 20.50
CA GLY A 264 -6.15 -17.05 20.56
C GLY A 264 -6.67 -18.05 19.52
N GLY A 265 -7.42 -17.62 18.50
CA GLY A 265 -7.90 -18.46 17.40
C GLY A 265 -7.40 -18.02 16.02
N GLU A 266 -7.52 -18.89 15.01
CA GLU A 266 -7.30 -18.54 13.61
C GLU A 266 -8.31 -17.48 13.16
N ALA A 267 -7.86 -16.54 12.32
CA ALA A 267 -8.77 -15.64 11.62
C ALA A 267 -9.76 -16.50 10.82
N PRO A 268 -11.08 -16.27 10.93
CA PRO A 268 -12.03 -17.07 10.18
C PRO A 268 -11.77 -16.83 8.69
N GLY A 269 -11.53 -17.91 7.96
CA GLY A 269 -11.34 -17.88 6.50
C GLY A 269 -12.65 -17.51 5.83
N ILE A 270 -12.96 -16.21 5.78
CA ILE A 270 -14.19 -15.68 5.21
C ILE A 270 -13.80 -14.77 4.05
N GLY A 271 -14.39 -15.05 2.89
CA GLY A 271 -13.96 -14.59 1.58
C GLY A 271 -14.03 -15.77 0.61
N GLY A 272 -15.17 -15.96 -0.05
CA GLY A 272 -15.37 -17.05 -1.02
C GLY A 272 -14.24 -17.12 -2.07
N GLN A 273 -13.79 -15.97 -2.55
CA GLN A 273 -12.70 -15.82 -3.51
C GLN A 273 -11.34 -16.23 -2.91
N LEU A 274 -11.06 -15.88 -1.65
CA LEU A 274 -9.81 -16.26 -0.98
C LEU A 274 -9.77 -17.78 -0.71
N GLY A 275 -10.91 -18.35 -0.32
CA GLY A 275 -11.09 -19.80 -0.22
C GLY A 275 -10.90 -20.50 -1.56
N ALA A 276 -11.41 -19.92 -2.65
CA ALA A 276 -11.20 -20.42 -4.01
C ALA A 276 -9.71 -20.37 -4.41
N MET A 277 -9.01 -19.26 -4.15
CA MET A 277 -7.57 -19.15 -4.39
C MET A 277 -6.78 -20.25 -3.65
N ARG A 278 -7.07 -20.46 -2.36
CA ARG A 278 -6.48 -21.55 -1.55
C ARG A 278 -6.74 -22.90 -2.22
N LYS A 279 -8.01 -23.17 -2.56
CA LYS A 279 -8.44 -24.43 -3.16
C LYS A 279 -7.73 -24.69 -4.50
N ILE A 280 -7.63 -23.68 -5.38
CA ILE A 280 -6.93 -23.76 -6.68
C ILE A 280 -5.47 -24.18 -6.51
N VAL A 281 -4.75 -23.62 -5.53
CA VAL A 281 -3.37 -24.01 -5.23
C VAL A 281 -3.31 -25.43 -4.67
N THR A 282 -4.17 -25.77 -3.70
CA THR A 282 -4.13 -27.07 -3.01
C THR A 282 -4.67 -28.26 -3.82
N LEU A 283 -5.48 -28.00 -4.86
CA LEU A 283 -6.02 -29.04 -5.74
C LEU A 283 -4.98 -29.58 -6.73
N ALA A 284 -3.85 -28.88 -6.93
CA ALA A 284 -2.82 -29.34 -7.85
C ALA A 284 -2.22 -30.68 -7.39
N GLU A 285 -2.31 -31.70 -8.23
CA GLU A 285 -1.77 -33.03 -7.94
C GLU A 285 -0.25 -33.05 -8.09
N ASP A 286 0.27 -32.32 -9.09
CA ASP A 286 1.71 -32.12 -9.30
C ASP A 286 2.25 -30.98 -8.42
N PRO A 287 3.24 -31.24 -7.55
CA PRO A 287 3.91 -30.19 -6.77
C PRO A 287 4.48 -29.03 -7.60
N ALA A 288 4.89 -29.28 -8.86
CA ALA A 288 5.39 -28.22 -9.73
C ALA A 288 4.26 -27.28 -10.21
N GLU A 289 3.09 -27.83 -10.51
CA GLU A 289 1.90 -27.05 -10.88
C GLU A 289 1.35 -26.29 -9.66
N GLY A 290 1.31 -26.91 -8.47
CA GLY A 290 0.97 -26.22 -7.23
C GLY A 290 1.91 -25.05 -6.93
N ALA A 291 3.21 -25.23 -7.17
CA ALA A 291 4.20 -24.16 -7.06
C ALA A 291 4.01 -23.04 -8.09
N LYS A 292 3.63 -23.38 -9.32
CA LYS A 292 3.29 -22.40 -10.36
C LYS A 292 2.08 -21.57 -9.94
N ARG A 293 0.99 -22.20 -9.51
CA ARG A 293 -0.23 -21.52 -9.03
C ARG A 293 0.05 -20.63 -7.81
N PHE A 294 0.88 -21.10 -6.87
CA PHE A 294 1.32 -20.29 -5.74
C PHE A 294 2.10 -19.04 -6.19
N ARG A 295 2.95 -19.16 -7.22
CA ARG A 295 3.67 -18.01 -7.77
C ARG A 295 2.71 -17.00 -8.40
N GLU A 296 1.70 -17.46 -9.14
CA GLU A 296 0.67 -16.59 -9.72
C GLU A 296 -0.18 -15.88 -8.65
N LEU A 297 -0.50 -16.56 -7.54
CA LEU A 297 -1.15 -15.95 -6.38
C LEU A 297 -0.33 -14.76 -5.83
N VAL A 298 0.97 -14.95 -5.64
CA VAL A 298 1.86 -13.90 -5.12
C VAL A 298 2.06 -12.77 -6.12
N HIS A 299 2.20 -13.07 -7.42
CA HIS A 299 2.26 -12.02 -8.45
C HIS A 299 0.97 -11.20 -8.50
N ALA A 300 -0.20 -11.84 -8.42
CA ALA A 300 -1.47 -11.13 -8.32
C ALA A 300 -1.55 -10.26 -7.05
N ALA A 301 -0.98 -10.70 -5.92
CA ALA A 301 -0.89 -9.90 -4.69
C ALA A 301 0.00 -8.64 -4.89
N ILE A 302 1.14 -8.81 -5.56
CA ILE A 302 2.05 -7.71 -5.93
C ILE A 302 1.34 -6.72 -6.87
N GLU A 303 0.58 -7.21 -7.85
CA GLU A 303 -0.22 -6.36 -8.75
C GLU A 303 -1.27 -5.55 -7.99
N GLN A 304 -1.98 -6.16 -7.03
CA GLN A 304 -2.93 -5.43 -6.18
C GLN A 304 -2.22 -4.37 -5.34
N PHE A 305 -1.04 -4.67 -4.79
CA PHE A 305 -0.23 -3.67 -4.08
C PHE A 305 0.14 -2.51 -5.01
N ASN A 306 0.68 -2.79 -6.19
CA ASN A 306 1.12 -1.79 -7.17
C ASN A 306 -0.05 -0.93 -7.68
N ALA A 307 -1.23 -1.53 -7.86
CA ALA A 307 -2.47 -0.82 -8.20
C ALA A 307 -3.00 0.08 -7.06
N GLY A 308 -2.51 -0.13 -5.82
CA GLY A 308 -2.88 0.67 -4.65
C GLY A 308 -3.95 0.06 -3.76
N HIS A 309 -4.31 -1.21 -4.00
CA HIS A 309 -5.23 -1.95 -3.18
C HIS A 309 -4.49 -2.67 -2.04
N LEU A 310 -3.94 -1.89 -1.09
CA LEU A 310 -3.11 -2.41 0.00
C LEU A 310 -3.81 -3.52 0.80
N GLY A 311 -5.08 -3.34 1.16
CA GLY A 311 -5.83 -4.35 1.91
C GLY A 311 -6.00 -5.67 1.15
N ARG A 312 -6.17 -5.63 -0.19
CA ARG A 312 -6.22 -6.85 -1.02
C ARG A 312 -4.89 -7.56 -1.07
N ALA A 313 -3.79 -6.82 -1.22
CA ALA A 313 -2.46 -7.39 -1.20
C ALA A 313 -2.17 -8.10 0.13
N VAL A 314 -2.47 -7.45 1.26
CA VAL A 314 -2.24 -8.00 2.61
C VAL A 314 -2.90 -9.37 2.78
N VAL A 315 -4.19 -9.50 2.49
CA VAL A 315 -4.90 -10.79 2.67
C VAL A 315 -4.35 -11.90 1.76
N MET A 316 -3.86 -11.54 0.57
CA MET A 316 -3.26 -12.51 -0.34
C MET A 316 -1.88 -12.95 0.14
N PHE A 317 -1.07 -12.05 0.71
CA PHE A 317 0.20 -12.40 1.34
C PHE A 317 0.01 -13.24 2.61
N GLU A 318 -1.02 -12.96 3.41
CA GLU A 318 -1.39 -13.80 4.57
C GLU A 318 -1.80 -15.22 4.12
N LEU A 319 -2.61 -15.34 3.06
CA LEU A 319 -2.94 -16.64 2.48
C LEU A 319 -1.66 -17.35 1.98
N ALA A 320 -0.74 -16.63 1.35
CA ALA A 320 0.51 -17.20 0.89
C ALA A 320 1.35 -17.74 2.07
N GLU A 321 1.47 -17.00 3.18
CA GLU A 321 2.12 -17.48 4.40
C GLU A 321 1.43 -18.70 5.01
N GLN A 322 0.09 -18.72 5.05
CA GLN A 322 -0.68 -19.88 5.53
C GLN A 322 -0.40 -21.14 4.69
N LEU A 323 -0.40 -21.01 3.36
CA LEU A 323 -0.09 -22.12 2.44
C LEU A 323 1.33 -22.67 2.66
N VAL A 324 2.29 -21.80 2.98
CA VAL A 324 3.67 -22.18 3.31
C VAL A 324 3.75 -22.87 4.67
N ALA A 325 3.11 -22.29 5.70
CA ALA A 325 3.10 -22.83 7.06
C ALA A 325 2.44 -24.21 7.14
N GLU A 326 1.35 -24.43 6.39
CA GLU A 326 0.66 -25.72 6.27
C GLU A 326 1.37 -26.73 5.34
N GLN A 327 2.55 -26.38 4.81
CA GLN A 327 3.33 -27.20 3.88
C GLN A 327 2.55 -27.61 2.62
N LYS A 328 1.58 -26.80 2.19
CA LYS A 328 0.86 -27.00 0.92
C LYS A 328 1.73 -26.71 -0.30
N VAL A 329 2.82 -25.96 -0.11
CA VAL A 329 3.84 -25.68 -1.13
C VAL A 329 5.21 -26.01 -0.55
N LYS A 330 6.04 -26.73 -1.30
CA LYS A 330 7.38 -27.12 -0.83
C LYS A 330 8.30 -25.89 -0.73
N PRO A 331 9.12 -25.75 0.33
CA PRO A 331 10.00 -24.59 0.53
C PRO A 331 10.92 -24.25 -0.64
N VAL A 332 11.42 -25.26 -1.35
CA VAL A 332 12.31 -25.09 -2.53
C VAL A 332 11.70 -24.23 -3.63
N PHE A 333 10.36 -24.21 -3.76
CA PHE A 333 9.66 -23.39 -4.75
C PHE A 333 9.31 -21.99 -4.25
N VAL A 334 9.30 -21.81 -2.93
CA VAL A 334 8.95 -20.54 -2.24
C VAL A 334 10.19 -19.65 -2.11
N GLU A 335 11.35 -20.23 -1.83
CA GLU A 335 12.59 -19.49 -1.61
C GLU A 335 12.99 -18.53 -2.76
N PRO A 336 12.96 -18.93 -4.04
CA PRO A 336 13.33 -18.02 -5.13
C PRO A 336 12.41 -16.78 -5.17
N LEU A 337 11.12 -16.99 -4.88
CA LEU A 337 10.12 -15.94 -4.85
C LEU A 337 10.31 -15.00 -3.65
N ARG A 338 10.64 -15.53 -2.46
CA ARG A 338 10.97 -14.68 -1.30
C ARG A 338 12.28 -13.91 -1.47
N LYS A 339 13.23 -14.43 -2.24
CA LYS A 339 14.52 -13.77 -2.53
C LYS A 339 14.38 -12.66 -3.58
N GLY A 340 13.72 -12.93 -4.71
CA GLY A 340 13.66 -12.01 -5.85
C GLY A 340 12.32 -11.29 -6.06
N GLY A 341 11.22 -11.77 -5.48
CA GLY A 341 9.87 -11.27 -5.79
C GLY A 341 9.62 -9.80 -5.39
N HIS A 342 10.39 -9.28 -4.44
CA HIS A 342 10.31 -7.88 -4.03
C HIS A 342 10.66 -6.88 -5.15
N GLU A 343 11.41 -7.31 -6.16
CA GLU A 343 11.79 -6.48 -7.32
C GLU A 343 10.59 -6.06 -8.17
N TYR A 344 9.48 -6.79 -8.08
CA TYR A 344 8.24 -6.47 -8.78
C TYR A 344 7.35 -5.47 -8.01
N LEU A 345 7.71 -5.10 -6.77
CA LEU A 345 6.97 -4.09 -6.01
C LEU A 345 7.32 -2.68 -6.50
N ASP A 346 6.31 -1.82 -6.60
CA ASP A 346 6.49 -0.40 -6.89
C ASP A 346 7.23 0.30 -5.73
N ALA A 347 8.50 0.64 -5.97
CA ALA A 347 9.37 1.32 -5.02
C ALA A 347 8.83 2.70 -4.57
N THR A 348 8.17 3.43 -5.49
CA THR A 348 7.57 4.73 -5.16
C THR A 348 6.42 4.56 -4.18
N ARG A 349 5.61 3.53 -4.39
CA ARG A 349 4.48 3.22 -3.51
C ARG A 349 4.94 2.70 -2.15
N LEU A 350 5.96 1.82 -2.11
CA LEU A 350 6.60 1.37 -0.87
C LEU A 350 7.04 2.57 -0.01
N ARG A 351 7.76 3.52 -0.61
CA ARG A 351 8.22 4.73 0.08
C ARG A 351 7.06 5.56 0.65
N LYS A 352 6.04 5.85 -0.17
CA LYS A 352 4.86 6.62 0.25
C LYS A 352 4.09 5.95 1.40
N LEU A 353 3.99 4.62 1.40
CA LEU A 353 3.31 3.88 2.46
C LEU A 353 4.15 3.80 3.75
N ALA A 354 5.48 3.75 3.66
CA ALA A 354 6.36 3.73 4.83
C ALA A 354 6.28 5.03 5.67
N GLU A 355 6.05 6.16 4.99
CA GLU A 355 5.87 7.49 5.61
C GLU A 355 4.54 7.65 6.36
N ARG A 356 3.58 6.74 6.15
CA ARG A 356 2.22 6.80 6.69
C ARG A 356 2.08 5.89 7.93
N PRO A 357 2.00 6.43 9.16
CA PRO A 357 1.96 5.62 10.38
C PRO A 357 0.81 4.61 10.43
N ASP A 358 -0.35 5.00 9.89
CA ASP A 358 -1.57 4.20 9.77
C ASP A 358 -1.43 3.01 8.82
N ALA A 359 -0.57 3.10 7.79
CA ALA A 359 -0.34 2.02 6.83
C ALA A 359 0.75 1.02 7.25
N ARG A 360 1.55 1.33 8.29
CA ARG A 360 2.76 0.55 8.65
C ARG A 360 2.46 -0.90 8.99
N ALA A 361 1.38 -1.17 9.74
CA ALA A 361 1.02 -2.54 10.13
C ALA A 361 0.73 -3.42 8.90
N SER A 362 -0.11 -2.93 7.99
CA SER A 362 -0.44 -3.58 6.73
C SER A 362 0.78 -3.74 5.81
N LEU A 363 1.61 -2.69 5.71
CA LEU A 363 2.83 -2.74 4.91
C LEU A 363 3.81 -3.79 5.45
N ARG A 364 3.96 -3.90 6.77
CA ARG A 364 4.85 -4.89 7.40
C ARG A 364 4.52 -6.32 6.99
N THR A 365 3.23 -6.69 6.91
CA THR A 365 2.81 -8.02 6.45
C THR A 365 3.36 -8.36 5.06
N ILE A 366 3.44 -7.37 4.16
CA ILE A 366 4.01 -7.53 2.82
C ILE A 366 5.54 -7.61 2.87
N LEU A 367 6.19 -6.74 3.66
CA LEU A 367 7.64 -6.73 3.79
C LEU A 367 8.17 -8.05 4.38
N ASP A 368 7.47 -8.62 5.36
CA ASP A 368 7.84 -9.85 6.05
C ASP A 368 7.88 -11.07 5.12
N PHE A 369 7.14 -11.05 4.00
CA PHE A 369 7.17 -12.13 3.01
C PHE A 369 8.51 -12.22 2.27
N PHE A 370 9.18 -11.09 2.04
CA PHE A 370 10.40 -11.02 1.22
C PHE A 370 11.67 -10.91 2.07
N LEU A 371 12.63 -11.82 1.86
CA LEU A 371 13.83 -11.92 2.70
C LEU A 371 14.74 -10.67 2.63
N SER A 372 14.78 -9.97 1.50
CA SER A 372 15.54 -8.72 1.35
C SER A 372 14.87 -7.55 2.09
N LEU A 373 13.54 -7.58 2.24
CA LEU A 373 12.77 -6.53 2.89
C LEU A 373 12.52 -6.80 4.38
N GLN A 374 12.93 -7.96 4.90
CA GLN A 374 12.98 -8.25 6.32
C GLN A 374 14.11 -7.46 7.01
N PRO A 375 14.08 -7.29 8.35
CA PRO A 375 15.10 -6.55 9.09
C PRO A 375 16.54 -6.97 8.78
N ASP A 376 16.83 -8.27 8.71
CA ASP A 376 18.18 -8.77 8.41
C ASP A 376 18.64 -8.42 6.98
N GLY A 377 17.72 -8.46 6.01
CA GLY A 377 17.99 -8.05 4.62
C GLY A 377 18.25 -6.55 4.51
N LEU A 378 17.35 -5.74 5.08
CA LEU A 378 17.45 -4.28 5.06
C LEU A 378 18.70 -3.77 5.80
N LEU A 379 19.06 -4.36 6.94
CA LEU A 379 20.26 -3.99 7.68
C LEU A 379 21.55 -4.42 6.95
N ARG A 380 21.51 -5.53 6.22
CA ARG A 380 22.62 -5.95 5.34
C ARG A 380 22.82 -4.94 4.20
N ASP A 381 21.73 -4.54 3.55
CA ASP A 381 21.78 -3.56 2.45
C ASP A 381 22.14 -2.15 2.95
N LEU A 382 21.77 -1.80 4.19
CA LEU A 382 22.10 -0.52 4.81
C LEU A 382 23.59 -0.40 5.17
N ASN A 383 24.27 -1.52 5.40
CA ASN A 383 25.67 -1.55 5.79
C ASN A 383 26.57 -1.21 4.59
N GLY A 384 27.23 -0.06 4.65
CA GLY A 384 28.09 0.43 3.58
C GLY A 384 27.37 1.12 2.41
N GLU A 385 26.06 1.39 2.51
CA GLU A 385 25.30 2.08 1.45
C GLU A 385 25.78 3.55 1.28
N PRO A 386 26.39 3.92 0.14
CA PRO A 386 26.92 5.26 -0.07
C PRO A 386 25.83 6.30 -0.39
N ASN A 387 24.72 5.88 -1.00
CA ASN A 387 23.68 6.79 -1.47
C ASN A 387 22.80 7.24 -0.29
N ARG A 388 22.76 8.55 -0.05
CA ARG A 388 21.97 9.16 1.05
C ARG A 388 20.47 8.89 0.92
N ASP A 389 19.91 8.98 -0.28
CA ASP A 389 18.47 8.79 -0.50
C ASP A 389 18.09 7.33 -0.32
N ARG A 390 18.96 6.41 -0.79
CA ARG A 390 18.78 4.97 -0.56
C ARG A 390 18.85 4.61 0.92
N ARG A 391 19.82 5.16 1.67
CA ARG A 391 19.87 4.99 3.13
C ARG A 391 18.59 5.46 3.81
N HIS A 392 18.06 6.61 3.40
CA HIS A 392 16.83 7.14 3.98
C HIS A 392 15.63 6.21 3.71
N GLU A 393 15.53 5.65 2.50
CA GLU A 393 14.52 4.66 2.15
C GLU A 393 14.63 3.39 3.00
N LEU A 394 15.84 2.81 3.13
CA LEU A 394 16.08 1.62 3.94
C LEU A 394 15.75 1.84 5.42
N LEU A 395 16.10 3.01 5.97
CA LEU A 395 15.74 3.39 7.35
C LEU A 395 14.21 3.51 7.51
N GLY A 396 13.52 4.10 6.53
CA GLY A 396 12.06 4.18 6.54
C GLY A 396 11.39 2.80 6.56
N LEU A 397 11.89 1.85 5.78
CA LEU A 397 11.40 0.47 5.79
C LEU A 397 11.71 -0.25 7.11
N LEU A 398 12.87 0.00 7.72
CA LEU A 398 13.20 -0.53 9.06
C LEU A 398 12.29 0.06 10.15
N GLU A 399 11.88 1.32 10.04
CA GLU A 399 10.90 1.92 10.95
C GLU A 399 9.51 1.28 10.86
N VAL A 400 9.11 0.81 9.67
CA VAL A 400 7.84 0.08 9.45
C VAL A 400 7.82 -1.21 10.25
N HIS A 401 8.95 -1.94 10.28
CA HIS A 401 9.08 -3.19 11.04
C HIS A 401 8.88 -2.98 12.54
N GLY A 402 9.41 -1.88 13.10
CA GLY A 402 9.25 -1.56 14.51
C GLY A 402 10.06 -2.51 15.41
N PRO A 403 9.45 -3.21 16.39
CA PRO A 403 10.19 -4.01 17.38
C PRO A 403 11.20 -5.03 16.81
N PRO A 404 10.90 -5.81 15.74
CA PRO A 404 11.86 -6.73 15.15
C PRO A 404 13.12 -6.04 14.59
N ALA A 405 12.95 -4.93 13.86
CA ALA A 405 14.08 -4.14 13.35
C ALA A 405 14.91 -3.52 14.46
N ARG A 406 14.25 -3.05 15.52
CA ARG A 406 14.94 -2.57 16.72
C ARG A 406 15.79 -3.66 17.38
N ALA A 407 15.24 -4.86 17.57
CA ALA A 407 15.95 -5.98 18.18
C ALA A 407 17.21 -6.34 17.39
N LYS A 408 17.10 -6.42 16.06
CA LYS A 408 18.25 -6.64 15.18
C LYS A 408 19.25 -5.50 15.19
N ALA A 409 18.80 -4.25 15.22
CA ALA A 409 19.70 -3.11 15.35
C ALA A 409 20.49 -3.13 16.68
N LEU A 410 19.85 -3.58 17.77
CA LEU A 410 20.50 -3.73 19.08
C LEU A 410 21.54 -4.87 19.07
N GLU A 411 21.21 -6.00 18.45
CA GLU A 411 22.12 -7.15 18.25
C GLU A 411 23.39 -6.72 17.48
N LEU A 412 23.21 -6.05 16.35
CA LEU A 412 24.34 -5.57 15.53
C LEU A 412 25.14 -4.48 16.22
N LEU A 413 24.51 -3.59 16.99
CA LEU A 413 25.23 -2.57 17.74
C LEU A 413 26.09 -3.22 18.83
N ARG A 414 25.57 -4.25 19.52
CA ARG A 414 26.33 -5.04 20.50
C ARG A 414 27.55 -5.69 19.87
N ALA A 415 27.37 -6.38 18.74
CA ALA A 415 28.49 -6.99 18.02
C ALA A 415 29.52 -5.93 17.56
N SER A 416 29.07 -4.72 17.22
CA SER A 416 29.97 -3.64 16.74
C SER A 416 30.91 -3.10 17.81
N VAL A 417 30.63 -3.30 19.10
CA VAL A 417 31.45 -2.79 20.21
C VAL A 417 32.29 -3.89 20.90
N GLU A 418 32.23 -5.12 20.40
CA GLU A 418 33.04 -6.23 20.91
C GLU A 418 34.54 -6.02 20.63
N GLU A 419 35.39 -6.63 21.46
CA GLU A 419 36.83 -6.51 21.32
C GLU A 419 37.30 -7.09 19.98
N GLY A 420 38.08 -6.31 19.22
CA GLY A 420 38.55 -6.68 17.88
C GLY A 420 37.58 -6.36 16.73
N ALA A 421 36.37 -5.84 17.02
CA ALA A 421 35.47 -5.35 15.99
C ALA A 421 36.05 -4.09 15.30
N ASN A 422 35.87 -3.98 13.98
CA ASN A 422 36.19 -2.79 13.19
C ASN A 422 34.95 -2.32 12.41
N PRO A 423 33.94 -1.79 13.11
CA PRO A 423 32.66 -1.44 12.49
C PRO A 423 32.76 -0.18 11.64
N ASP A 424 31.93 -0.08 10.60
CA ASP A 424 31.70 1.18 9.89
C ASP A 424 30.98 2.18 10.83
N PRO A 425 31.58 3.34 11.16
CA PRO A 425 30.95 4.33 12.02
C PRO A 425 29.63 4.89 11.47
N TYR A 426 29.46 4.94 10.14
CA TYR A 426 28.20 5.38 9.54
C TYR A 426 27.11 4.32 9.70
N PHE A 427 27.47 3.04 9.69
CA PHE A 427 26.54 1.97 10.02
C PHE A 427 26.14 2.02 11.50
N GLN A 428 27.09 2.18 12.43
CA GLN A 428 26.77 2.39 13.85
C GLN A 428 25.84 3.60 14.06
N MET A 429 26.05 4.70 13.33
CA MET A 429 25.18 5.87 13.38
C MET A 429 23.74 5.51 12.99
N ASN A 430 23.56 4.71 11.94
CA ASN A 430 22.24 4.23 11.51
C ASN A 430 21.59 3.30 12.56
N LEU A 431 22.35 2.43 13.20
CA LEU A 431 21.85 1.57 14.29
C LEU A 431 21.35 2.41 15.47
N VAL A 432 22.15 3.40 15.92
CA VAL A 432 21.74 4.33 16.99
C VAL A 432 20.54 5.19 16.56
N TYR A 433 20.40 5.50 15.27
CA TYR A 433 19.19 6.12 14.73
C TYR A 433 17.95 5.27 14.93
N LEU A 434 17.98 4.00 14.53
CA LEU A 434 16.86 3.08 14.71
C LEU A 434 16.51 2.93 16.19
N LEU A 435 17.52 2.84 17.07
CA LEU A 435 17.30 2.76 18.51
C LEU A 435 16.66 4.03 19.11
N ARG A 436 16.80 5.18 18.44
CA ARG A 436 16.17 6.44 18.87
C ARG A 436 14.73 6.58 18.37
N VAL A 437 14.46 6.18 17.14
CA VAL A 437 13.15 6.44 16.48
C VAL A 437 12.14 5.33 16.71
N ILE A 438 12.60 4.08 16.89
CA ILE A 438 11.73 2.95 17.19
C ILE A 438 11.61 2.81 18.72
N PRO A 439 10.40 2.86 19.30
CA PRO A 439 10.19 2.76 20.74
C PRO A 439 10.81 1.51 21.35
N ARG A 440 11.29 1.65 22.59
CA ARG A 440 11.81 0.54 23.37
C ARG A 440 10.65 -0.34 23.89
N PRO A 441 10.79 -1.68 23.90
CA PRO A 441 9.84 -2.57 24.59
C PRO A 441 9.73 -2.25 26.09
N GLU A 442 8.53 -2.36 26.67
CA GLU A 442 8.23 -1.96 28.06
C GLU A 442 9.02 -2.76 29.11
N ASP A 443 9.43 -3.99 28.78
CA ASP A 443 10.12 -4.95 29.64
C ASP A 443 11.65 -4.80 29.65
N SER A 444 12.22 -3.88 28.84
CA SER A 444 13.66 -3.78 28.66
C SER A 444 14.33 -2.67 29.47
N THR A 445 15.56 -2.92 29.93
CA THR A 445 16.31 -2.02 30.82
C THR A 445 16.89 -0.82 30.05
N VAL A 446 16.67 0.38 30.58
CA VAL A 446 17.24 1.60 29.98
C VAL A 446 18.76 1.64 30.13
N GLU A 447 19.27 1.12 31.25
CA GLU A 447 20.67 1.33 31.64
C GLU A 447 21.66 0.56 30.76
N ASP A 448 21.35 -0.68 30.41
CA ASP A 448 22.22 -1.54 29.61
C ASP A 448 22.32 -1.00 28.17
N GLU A 449 21.19 -0.62 27.60
CA GLU A 449 21.13 -0.04 26.26
C GLU A 449 21.87 1.30 26.20
N VAL A 450 21.73 2.16 27.21
CA VAL A 450 22.50 3.41 27.30
C VAL A 450 23.99 3.13 27.43
N GLY A 451 24.38 2.12 28.20
CA GLY A 451 25.78 1.67 28.29
C GLY A 451 26.33 1.27 26.93
N LEU A 452 25.58 0.46 26.20
CA LEU A 452 25.93 0.00 24.86
C LEU A 452 26.05 1.16 23.85
N VAL A 453 25.08 2.07 23.81
CA VAL A 453 25.12 3.24 22.90
C VAL A 453 26.29 4.18 23.22
N MET A 454 26.68 4.31 24.49
CA MET A 454 27.87 5.10 24.85
C MET A 454 29.16 4.42 24.39
N GLN A 455 29.23 3.08 24.47
CA GLN A 455 30.39 2.30 24.01
C GLN A 455 30.62 2.40 22.50
N SER A 456 29.59 2.69 21.70
CA SER A 456 29.75 2.88 20.26
C SER A 456 30.49 4.17 19.87
N THR A 457 30.83 5.03 20.83
CA THR A 457 31.64 6.24 20.57
C THR A 457 32.97 6.18 21.32
N GLY A 458 34.06 6.30 20.57
CA GLY A 458 35.42 6.48 21.07
C GLY A 458 35.92 7.92 20.88
N ARG A 459 37.16 8.16 21.31
CA ARG A 459 37.82 9.49 21.27
C ARG A 459 37.94 10.08 19.86
N SER A 460 37.97 9.25 18.83
CA SER A 460 38.12 9.63 17.42
C SER A 460 36.90 9.28 16.55
N SER A 461 35.75 8.96 17.16
CA SER A 461 34.53 8.67 16.41
C SER A 461 34.09 9.87 15.58
N PRO A 462 33.58 9.68 14.36
CA PRO A 462 33.25 10.79 13.49
C PRO A 462 32.08 11.64 14.03
N PRO A 463 32.08 12.98 13.85
CA PRO A 463 31.05 13.86 14.41
C PRO A 463 29.58 13.47 14.10
N PRO A 464 29.23 12.95 12.91
CA PRO A 464 27.87 12.47 12.64
C PRO A 464 27.37 11.38 13.60
N LEU A 465 28.24 10.42 13.97
CA LEU A 465 27.92 9.36 14.93
C LEU A 465 27.71 9.96 16.33
N VAL A 466 28.62 10.82 16.78
CA VAL A 466 28.52 11.51 18.08
C VAL A 466 27.25 12.35 18.18
N LYS A 467 26.91 13.09 17.12
CA LYS A 467 25.66 13.86 16.99
C LYS A 467 24.42 12.99 17.15
N GLN A 468 24.48 11.77 16.62
CA GLN A 468 23.38 10.81 16.68
C GLN A 468 23.23 10.20 18.08
N VAL A 469 24.33 9.86 18.74
CA VAL A 469 24.36 9.44 20.15
C VAL A 469 23.80 10.53 21.07
N ILE A 470 24.23 11.79 20.94
CA ILE A 470 23.66 12.92 21.69
C ILE A 470 22.13 12.99 21.48
N GLY A 471 21.67 12.79 20.25
CA GLY A 471 20.24 12.77 19.93
C GLY A 471 19.49 11.63 20.61
N TYR A 472 20.09 10.44 20.70
CA TYR A 472 19.53 9.31 21.44
C TYR A 472 19.47 9.60 22.95
N LEU A 473 20.56 10.07 23.55
CA LEU A 473 20.61 10.41 25.00
C LEU A 473 19.56 11.48 25.37
N ALA A 474 19.32 12.44 24.48
CA ALA A 474 18.31 13.47 24.64
C ALA A 474 16.88 12.91 24.64
N ALA A 475 16.60 11.91 23.78
CA ALA A 475 15.27 11.33 23.63
C ALA A 475 14.90 10.37 24.78
N THR A 476 15.86 9.63 25.32
CA THR A 476 15.63 8.54 26.30
C THR A 476 15.22 9.01 27.70
N ARG A 477 15.47 10.28 28.07
CA ARG A 477 15.05 10.90 29.35
C ARG A 477 15.31 10.04 30.61
N HIS A 478 16.58 9.68 30.85
CA HIS A 478 17.02 8.86 31.99
C HIS A 478 18.15 9.53 32.79
N GLU A 479 18.32 9.16 34.06
CA GLU A 479 19.37 9.75 34.90
C GLU A 479 20.78 9.50 34.33
N LYS A 480 21.03 8.28 33.83
CA LYS A 480 22.31 7.87 33.22
C LYS A 480 22.64 8.66 31.96
N THR A 481 21.65 8.91 31.09
CA THR A 481 21.82 9.66 29.85
C THR A 481 22.06 11.14 30.10
N GLU A 482 21.44 11.71 31.13
CA GLU A 482 21.74 13.08 31.56
C GLU A 482 23.19 13.21 32.06
N ARG A 483 23.67 12.27 32.90
CA ARG A 483 25.08 12.24 33.32
C ARG A 483 26.02 12.16 32.12
N ALA A 484 25.69 11.32 31.13
CA ALA A 484 26.47 11.19 29.91
C ALA A 484 26.54 12.51 29.11
N LEU A 485 25.43 13.23 28.96
CA LEU A 485 25.40 14.54 28.30
C LEU A 485 26.26 15.58 29.04
N ILE A 486 26.25 15.59 30.38
CA ILE A 486 27.13 16.45 31.18
C ILE A 486 28.61 16.09 30.98
N THR A 487 28.93 14.80 30.83
CA THR A 487 30.29 14.36 30.48
C THR A 487 30.69 14.87 29.10
N TYR A 488 29.84 14.74 28.07
CA TYR A 488 30.12 15.28 26.74
C TYR A 488 30.33 16.80 26.76
N LEU A 489 29.52 17.54 27.52
CA LEU A 489 29.70 18.98 27.74
C LEU A 489 31.14 19.29 28.19
N ARG A 490 31.61 18.62 29.25
CA ARG A 490 32.96 18.82 29.81
C ARG A 490 34.08 18.40 28.85
N VAL A 491 33.86 17.32 28.09
CA VAL A 491 34.83 16.83 27.09
C VAL A 491 35.01 17.87 25.99
N PHE A 492 33.93 18.41 25.43
CA PHE A 492 34.00 19.41 24.36
C PHE A 492 34.56 20.75 24.86
N GLU A 493 34.22 21.17 26.08
CA GLU A 493 34.88 22.33 26.70
C GLU A 493 36.39 22.14 26.80
N SER A 494 36.84 20.97 27.26
CA SER A 494 38.27 20.67 27.38
C SER A 494 38.98 20.71 26.02
N MET A 495 38.34 20.21 24.96
CA MET A 495 38.88 20.26 23.60
C MET A 495 39.01 21.70 23.08
N LEU A 496 38.05 22.59 23.37
CA LEU A 496 38.15 24.01 23.01
C LEU A 496 39.24 24.75 23.80
N ILE A 497 39.41 24.40 25.08
CA ILE A 497 40.45 25.00 25.93
C ILE A 497 41.84 24.53 25.50
N GLN A 498 41.98 23.27 25.08
CA GLN A 498 43.24 22.63 24.70
C GLN A 498 43.25 22.18 23.23
N PRO A 499 43.25 23.13 22.26
CA PRO A 499 43.09 22.83 20.84
C PRO A 499 44.19 21.92 20.28
N ASP A 500 45.41 22.00 20.82
CA ASP A 500 46.56 21.17 20.39
C ASP A 500 46.35 19.66 20.64
N THR A 501 45.39 19.31 21.51
CA THR A 501 45.06 17.92 21.87
C THR A 501 43.68 17.48 21.38
N ALA A 502 42.98 18.38 20.68
CA ALA A 502 41.63 18.16 20.19
C ALA A 502 41.65 17.23 18.97
N VAL A 503 40.66 16.33 18.90
CA VAL A 503 40.54 15.32 17.83
C VAL A 503 39.62 15.80 16.69
N TYR A 504 38.86 16.87 16.94
CA TYR A 504 37.91 17.46 16.00
C TYR A 504 38.30 18.88 15.64
N SER A 505 37.79 19.38 14.52
CA SER A 505 37.91 20.80 14.18
C SER A 505 37.17 21.66 15.20
N GLN A 506 37.59 22.90 15.40
CA GLN A 506 36.91 23.84 16.30
C GLN A 506 35.42 23.97 15.96
N VAL A 507 35.08 24.05 14.68
CA VAL A 507 33.69 24.16 14.19
C VAL A 507 32.86 22.93 14.58
N ASP A 508 33.41 21.73 14.42
CA ASP A 508 32.70 20.50 14.81
C ASP A 508 32.47 20.43 16.32
N ILE A 509 33.45 20.85 17.12
CA ILE A 509 33.33 20.87 18.58
C ILE A 509 32.23 21.84 19.01
N GLU A 510 32.19 23.04 18.42
CA GLU A 510 31.15 24.05 18.69
C GLU A 510 29.75 23.51 18.35
N VAL A 511 29.58 22.84 17.20
CA VAL A 511 28.30 22.23 16.78
C VAL A 511 27.87 21.11 17.73
N LEU A 512 28.79 20.25 18.15
CA LEU A 512 28.50 19.18 19.11
C LEU A 512 28.13 19.75 20.48
N LEU A 513 28.86 20.76 20.94
CA LEU A 513 28.62 21.47 22.20
C LEU A 513 27.25 22.17 22.23
N ASP A 514 26.87 22.85 21.14
CA ASP A 514 25.55 23.48 20.99
C ASP A 514 24.43 22.44 21.14
N ARG A 515 24.60 21.27 20.50
CA ARG A 515 23.60 20.20 20.53
C ARG A 515 23.49 19.55 21.92
N VAL A 516 24.60 19.41 22.64
CA VAL A 516 24.59 18.94 24.04
C VAL A 516 23.85 19.94 24.94
N CYS A 517 24.14 21.24 24.80
CA CYS A 517 23.46 22.27 25.59
C CYS A 517 21.95 22.30 25.31
N ALA A 518 21.55 22.20 24.04
CA ALA A 518 20.13 22.10 23.66
C ALA A 518 19.47 20.82 24.21
N ALA A 519 20.19 19.70 24.29
CA ALA A 519 19.70 18.47 24.89
C ALA A 519 19.50 18.60 26.41
N LEU A 520 20.48 19.19 27.12
CA LEU A 520 20.40 19.44 28.57
C LEU A 520 19.27 20.42 28.91
N ALA A 521 19.09 21.47 28.10
CA ALA A 521 17.99 22.43 28.26
C ALA A 521 16.62 21.76 28.20
N ARG A 522 16.46 20.74 27.33
CA ARG A 522 15.21 19.98 27.19
C ARG A 522 14.96 18.96 28.31
N TYR A 523 16.00 18.54 29.04
CA TYR A 523 15.84 17.65 30.20
C TYR A 523 15.12 18.35 31.35
N GLY A 524 15.42 19.63 31.57
CA GLY A 524 14.75 20.44 32.58
C GLY A 524 15.00 20.02 34.03
N THR A 525 15.95 19.11 34.29
CA THR A 525 16.26 18.67 35.65
C THR A 525 17.21 19.65 36.36
N PRO A 526 17.17 19.75 37.70
CA PRO A 526 18.07 20.63 38.45
C PRO A 526 19.56 20.40 38.15
N ARG A 527 19.95 19.15 37.89
CA ARG A 527 21.34 18.79 37.60
C ARG A 527 21.77 19.21 36.19
N ALA A 528 20.94 18.98 35.17
CA ALA A 528 21.20 19.45 33.80
C ALA A 528 21.31 20.98 33.76
N TRP A 529 20.43 21.66 34.48
CA TRP A 529 20.42 23.10 34.62
C TRP A 529 21.66 23.64 35.32
N ARG A 530 22.10 23.00 36.41
CA ARG A 530 23.34 23.38 37.09
C ARG A 530 24.53 23.31 36.13
N ALA A 531 24.65 22.23 35.36
CA ALA A 531 25.70 22.09 34.35
C ALA A 531 25.64 23.18 33.26
N MET A 532 24.43 23.54 32.80
CA MET A 532 24.25 24.63 31.84
C MET A 532 24.60 26.01 32.38
N VAL A 533 24.22 26.32 33.63
CA VAL A 533 24.57 27.58 34.28
C VAL A 533 26.07 27.65 34.53
N ASP A 534 26.68 26.55 34.98
CA ASP A 534 28.12 26.46 35.17
C ASP A 534 28.89 26.66 33.86
N HIS A 535 28.37 26.16 32.73
CA HIS A 535 28.92 26.43 31.39
C HIS A 535 28.71 27.89 30.97
N GLY A 536 27.47 28.37 31.03
CA GLY A 536 27.06 29.68 30.52
C GLY A 536 27.79 30.84 31.19
N LEU A 537 28.04 30.74 32.51
CA LEU A 537 28.69 31.79 33.27
C LEU A 537 30.22 31.82 33.15
N LYS A 538 30.85 30.87 32.45
CA LYS A 538 32.30 30.90 32.19
C LYS A 538 32.68 32.13 31.35
N THR A 539 33.81 32.74 31.71
CA THR A 539 34.39 33.91 31.03
C THR A 539 35.49 33.55 30.03
N GLU A 540 35.76 32.26 29.84
CA GLU A 540 36.80 31.74 28.95
C GLU A 540 36.42 31.98 27.48
N LEU A 541 37.20 32.82 26.78
CA LEU A 541 36.92 33.24 25.40
C LEU A 541 36.98 32.07 24.41
N ARG A 542 37.82 31.06 24.69
CA ARG A 542 37.95 29.86 23.85
C ARG A 542 36.68 29.02 23.77
N LEU A 543 35.76 29.15 24.74
CA LEU A 543 34.50 28.42 24.75
C LEU A 543 33.45 29.02 23.81
N GLY A 544 33.72 30.17 23.18
CA GLY A 544 32.79 30.85 22.29
C GLY A 544 31.54 31.35 23.03
N SER A 545 30.37 31.20 22.41
CA SER A 545 29.10 31.81 22.84
C SER A 545 28.40 31.08 23.99
N THR A 546 29.08 30.93 25.14
CA THR A 546 28.56 30.24 26.35
C THR A 546 27.22 30.79 26.82
N MET A 547 27.06 32.11 26.84
CA MET A 547 25.84 32.80 27.27
C MET A 547 24.67 32.57 26.31
N SER A 548 24.91 32.51 25.00
CA SER A 548 23.88 32.20 24.01
C SER A 548 23.33 30.78 24.19
N ARG A 549 24.19 29.81 24.55
CA ARG A 549 23.76 28.43 24.85
C ARG A 549 22.90 28.34 26.11
N LEU A 550 23.19 29.17 27.12
CA LEU A 550 22.36 29.26 28.33
C LEU A 550 20.95 29.79 28.02
N ALA A 551 20.80 30.64 27.01
CA ALA A 551 19.52 31.23 26.63
C ALA A 551 18.50 30.19 26.11
N GLU A 552 18.94 29.05 25.54
CA GLU A 552 18.05 27.93 25.13
C GLU A 552 17.27 27.32 26.29
N ALA A 553 17.79 27.49 27.51
CA ALA A 553 17.21 26.93 28.71
C ALA A 553 15.95 27.69 29.17
N GLY A 554 15.73 28.92 28.70
CA GLY A 554 14.58 29.76 29.04
C GLY A 554 13.20 29.21 28.67
N ARG A 555 13.13 28.02 28.05
CA ARG A 555 11.88 27.31 27.71
C ARG A 555 11.36 26.40 28.83
N GLN A 556 12.12 26.20 29.91
CA GLN A 556 11.71 25.36 31.04
C GLN A 556 11.47 26.19 32.30
N ASP A 557 10.60 25.67 33.18
CA ASP A 557 10.33 26.26 34.48
C ASP A 557 11.40 25.82 35.51
N LEU A 558 12.11 26.79 36.09
CA LEU A 558 13.12 26.58 37.13
C LEU A 558 12.59 26.74 38.56
N SER A 559 11.29 26.90 38.76
CA SER A 559 10.71 27.20 40.07
C SER A 559 11.08 26.17 41.15
N GLY A 560 11.36 24.92 40.74
CA GLY A 560 11.83 23.86 41.63
C GLY A 560 13.32 23.93 42.03
N SER A 561 14.11 24.89 41.55
CA SER A 561 15.57 24.99 41.78
C SER A 561 15.99 26.40 42.22
N LYS A 562 15.63 26.76 43.46
CA LYS A 562 15.84 28.10 44.01
C LYS A 562 17.30 28.57 43.96
N ASP A 563 18.27 27.69 44.24
CA ASP A 563 19.69 28.03 44.19
C ASP A 563 20.15 28.46 42.79
N ILE A 564 19.61 27.84 41.75
CA ILE A 564 19.94 28.14 40.36
C ILE A 564 19.33 29.49 39.95
N VAL A 565 18.08 29.74 40.34
CA VAL A 565 17.40 31.02 40.09
C VAL A 565 18.13 32.17 40.78
N GLU A 566 18.52 32.00 42.05
CA GLU A 566 19.29 33.00 42.80
C GLU A 566 20.63 33.32 42.12
N ARG A 567 21.35 32.30 41.63
CA ARG A 567 22.61 32.47 40.87
C ARG A 567 22.40 33.27 39.57
N LEU A 568 21.36 32.97 38.81
CA LEU A 568 21.03 33.66 37.56
C LEU A 568 20.62 35.12 37.82
N LEU A 569 19.81 35.37 38.85
CA LEU A 569 19.43 36.72 39.28
C LEU A 569 20.64 37.52 39.76
N ALA A 570 21.57 36.89 40.48
CA ALA A 570 22.81 37.52 40.92
C ALA A 570 23.70 37.89 39.71
N ALA A 571 23.84 36.98 38.73
CA ALA A 571 24.56 37.24 37.50
C ALA A 571 23.93 38.40 36.70
N LEU A 572 22.59 38.42 36.57
CA LEU A 572 21.86 39.51 35.92
C LEU A 572 22.13 40.85 36.61
N LYS A 573 22.02 40.91 37.93
CA LYS A 573 22.30 42.12 38.73
C LYS A 573 23.76 42.58 38.67
N ALA A 574 24.70 41.69 38.39
CA ALA A 574 26.11 42.03 38.24
C ALA A 574 26.40 42.68 36.88
N GLU A 575 25.70 42.25 35.82
CA GLU A 575 25.86 42.77 34.45
C GLU A 575 25.05 44.06 34.19
N LEU A 576 24.02 44.35 35.00
CA LEU A 576 23.22 45.57 34.88
C LEU A 576 24.08 46.83 35.12
N PRO A 577 23.85 47.91 34.34
CA PRO A 577 24.62 49.14 34.45
C PRO A 577 24.43 49.79 35.82
N ARG A 578 25.54 50.14 36.47
CA ARG A 578 25.55 50.91 37.73
C ARG A 578 26.12 52.29 37.47
N THR A 579 25.40 53.32 37.92
CA THR A 579 25.90 54.70 37.98
C THR A 579 26.63 54.90 39.29
N VAL A 580 27.94 55.08 39.21
CA VAL A 580 28.77 55.44 40.38
C VAL A 580 29.45 56.77 40.05
N LEU A 581 29.12 57.82 40.82
CA LEU A 581 29.73 59.15 40.71
C LEU A 581 29.74 59.72 39.27
N GLY A 582 28.66 59.54 38.51
CA GLY A 582 28.51 60.08 37.15
C GLY A 582 29.18 59.27 36.03
N PHE A 583 29.84 58.15 36.33
CA PHE A 583 30.38 57.23 35.33
C PHE A 583 29.51 55.97 35.20
N THR A 584 29.15 55.63 33.96
CA THR A 584 28.42 54.40 33.63
C THR A 584 29.42 53.29 33.26
N VAL A 585 29.43 52.21 34.03
CA VAL A 585 30.27 51.03 33.75
C VAL A 585 29.81 50.32 32.47
N LYS A 586 30.77 49.75 31.74
CA LYS A 586 30.62 49.18 30.39
C LYS A 586 29.49 48.15 30.34
N LYS A 587 28.55 48.39 29.42
CA LYS A 587 27.33 47.62 29.15
C LYS A 587 27.65 46.36 28.34
N ASN A 588 27.22 45.18 28.78
CA ASN A 588 27.23 43.97 27.92
C ASN A 588 25.79 43.52 27.62
N ASP A 589 25.18 44.21 26.66
CA ASP A 589 23.77 44.03 26.27
C ASP A 589 23.43 42.59 25.87
N GLU A 590 24.38 41.89 25.26
CA GLU A 590 24.18 40.49 24.83
C GLU A 590 24.12 39.53 26.02
N ARG A 591 24.98 39.72 27.03
CA ARG A 591 24.96 38.93 28.27
C ARG A 591 23.67 39.16 29.05
N ILE A 592 23.25 40.42 29.17
CA ILE A 592 21.98 40.79 29.82
C ILE A 592 20.80 40.16 29.09
N ALA A 593 20.77 40.23 27.76
CA ALA A 593 19.72 39.62 26.94
C ALA A 593 19.62 38.10 27.14
N CYS A 594 20.76 37.39 27.16
CA CYS A 594 20.78 35.94 27.38
C CYS A 594 20.27 35.55 28.79
N LEU A 595 20.61 36.32 29.82
CA LEU A 595 20.15 36.08 31.20
C LEU A 595 18.64 36.35 31.35
N ILE A 596 18.13 37.41 30.73
CA ILE A 596 16.69 37.69 30.67
C ILE A 596 15.96 36.52 29.99
N GLN A 597 16.48 36.05 28.84
CA GLN A 597 15.90 34.92 28.13
C GLN A 597 15.92 33.64 28.97
N ALA A 598 17.03 33.31 29.62
CA ALA A 598 17.17 32.12 30.47
C ALA A 598 16.17 32.08 31.65
N LEU A 599 15.79 33.24 32.18
CA LEU A 599 14.81 33.38 33.26
C LEU A 599 13.35 33.48 32.77
N SER A 600 13.12 33.68 31.48
CA SER A 600 11.80 34.02 30.94
C SER A 600 10.73 32.91 31.02
N GLY A 601 11.14 31.66 31.28
CA GLY A 601 10.26 30.52 31.48
C GLY A 601 9.92 30.21 32.94
N THR A 602 10.41 30.99 33.91
CA THR A 602 10.30 30.69 35.34
C THR A 602 9.32 31.65 36.04
N PRO A 603 8.07 31.24 36.31
CA PRO A 603 6.99 32.07 36.87
C PRO A 603 7.11 32.28 38.38
N LEU A 604 8.28 32.74 38.84
CA LEU A 604 8.50 33.11 40.23
C LEU A 604 8.32 34.63 40.45
N PRO A 605 7.76 35.06 41.59
CA PRO A 605 7.57 36.49 41.90
C PRO A 605 8.88 37.29 41.89
N GLU A 606 9.98 36.70 42.37
CA GLU A 606 11.30 37.34 42.38
C GLU A 606 11.89 37.54 40.96
N VAL A 607 11.59 36.63 40.04
CA VAL A 607 11.96 36.76 38.62
C VAL A 607 11.12 37.85 37.95
N ALA A 608 9.80 37.84 38.17
CA ALA A 608 8.91 38.88 37.67
C ALA A 608 9.30 40.27 38.21
N ALA A 609 9.63 40.39 39.49
CA ALA A 609 10.10 41.63 40.11
C ALA A 609 11.40 42.14 39.46
N ALA A 610 12.37 41.25 39.20
CA ALA A 610 13.61 41.61 38.51
C ALA A 610 13.36 42.08 37.07
N MET A 611 12.46 41.43 36.33
CA MET A 611 12.12 41.87 34.96
C MET A 611 11.38 43.21 34.96
N GLN A 612 10.48 43.43 35.91
CA GLN A 612 9.77 44.70 36.08
C GLN A 612 10.75 45.85 36.42
N GLU A 613 11.68 45.60 37.33
CA GLU A 613 12.72 46.57 37.70
C GLU A 613 13.59 46.98 36.49
N ILE A 614 13.95 46.03 35.63
CA ILE A 614 14.70 46.30 34.39
C ILE A 614 13.88 47.11 33.39
N ALA A 615 12.60 46.76 33.22
CA ALA A 615 11.69 47.47 32.32
C ALA A 615 11.50 48.93 32.75
N ASP A 616 11.35 49.17 34.06
CA ASP A 616 11.09 50.51 34.62
C ASP A 616 12.35 51.40 34.62
N LYS A 617 13.53 50.84 34.91
CA LYS A 617 14.79 51.60 35.03
C LYS A 617 15.49 51.90 33.70
N HIS A 618 15.17 51.17 32.64
CA HIS A 618 15.83 51.31 31.34
C HIS A 618 14.85 51.54 30.16
N PRO A 619 13.89 52.47 30.27
CA PRO A 619 12.87 52.68 29.25
C PRO A 619 13.50 53.04 27.90
N GLY A 620 12.95 52.48 26.81
CA GLY A 620 13.43 52.72 25.44
C GLY A 620 14.72 51.99 25.06
N GLN A 621 15.25 51.10 25.92
CA GLN A 621 16.39 50.26 25.60
C GLN A 621 15.96 48.82 25.26
N ARG A 622 16.71 48.15 24.38
CA ARG A 622 16.51 46.74 23.98
C ARG A 622 16.34 45.77 25.17
N ILE A 623 17.06 46.01 26.27
CA ILE A 623 16.97 45.19 27.49
C ILE A 623 15.60 45.32 28.19
N ALA A 624 14.97 46.50 28.17
CA ALA A 624 13.64 46.71 28.73
C ALA A 624 12.54 46.08 27.85
N GLU A 625 12.71 46.11 26.52
CA GLU A 625 11.81 45.41 25.59
C GLU A 625 11.84 43.89 25.83
N LEU A 626 13.04 43.32 26.00
CA LEU A 626 13.20 41.90 26.31
C LEU A 626 12.60 41.53 27.67
N ALA A 627 12.82 42.34 28.70
CA ALA A 627 12.23 42.12 30.03
C ALA A 627 10.70 42.20 30.01
N THR A 628 10.13 43.16 29.25
CA THR A 628 8.68 43.30 29.07
C THR A 628 8.08 42.08 28.35
N LYS A 629 8.76 41.57 27.32
CA LYS A 629 8.36 40.36 26.62
C LYS A 629 8.41 39.14 27.55
N ALA A 630 9.47 39.00 28.35
CA ALA A 630 9.57 37.94 29.35
C ALA A 630 8.42 38.00 30.36
N LEU A 631 8.06 39.18 30.87
CA LEU A 631 6.90 39.37 31.75
C LEU A 631 5.58 38.92 31.12
N ALA A 632 5.39 39.17 29.82
CA ALA A 632 4.20 38.71 29.11
C ALA A 632 4.15 37.17 29.00
N THR A 633 5.28 36.52 28.73
CA THR A 633 5.40 35.06 28.72
C THR A 633 5.05 34.45 30.07
N LEU A 634 5.57 35.02 31.16
CA LEU A 634 5.31 34.54 32.53
C LEU A 634 3.81 34.63 32.90
N LYS A 635 3.10 35.64 32.39
CA LYS A 635 1.64 35.78 32.59
C LYS A 635 0.82 34.77 31.78
N ALA A 636 1.30 34.34 30.61
CA ALA A 636 0.58 33.43 29.71
C ALA A 636 0.66 31.95 30.14
N ALA A 637 1.75 31.53 30.79
CA ALA A 637 1.97 30.14 31.22
C ALA A 637 0.99 29.63 32.31
N GLY A 638 0.14 30.49 32.88
CA GLY A 638 -0.83 30.14 33.92
C GLY A 638 -2.20 29.61 33.42
N LYS A 639 -2.40 29.32 32.12
CA LYS A 639 -3.65 28.76 31.58
C LYS A 639 -3.53 27.26 31.25
N PRO A 640 -4.50 26.41 31.65
CA PRO A 640 -4.49 24.97 31.35
C PRO A 640 -4.78 24.66 29.87
N ALA A 641 -4.19 23.58 29.35
CA ALA A 641 -4.30 23.12 27.96
C ALA A 641 -5.60 22.34 27.67
N GLU A 642 -6.11 22.46 26.43
CA GLU A 642 -7.32 21.80 25.92
C GLU A 642 -7.18 20.27 25.73
N PRO A 643 -8.30 19.50 25.74
CA PRO A 643 -8.28 18.04 25.59
C PRO A 643 -7.89 17.58 24.17
N PRO A 644 -7.40 16.33 24.01
CA PRO A 644 -6.81 15.86 22.76
C PRO A 644 -7.84 15.57 21.64
N ALA A 645 -7.36 15.66 20.40
CA ALA A 645 -8.09 15.43 19.16
C ALA A 645 -8.67 14.01 19.03
N GLY A 646 -9.87 13.88 18.44
CA GLY A 646 -10.53 12.60 18.16
C GLY A 646 -9.81 11.75 17.10
N LEU A 647 -10.15 10.46 17.02
CA LEU A 647 -9.60 9.52 16.03
C LEU A 647 -10.24 9.77 14.66
N SER A 648 -9.44 9.96 13.60
CA SER A 648 -9.92 10.13 12.23
C SER A 648 -8.98 9.48 11.22
N GLY A 649 -9.50 9.03 10.08
CA GLY A 649 -8.68 8.39 9.05
C GLY A 649 -9.44 8.07 7.76
N ASP A 650 -8.77 7.32 6.88
CA ASP A 650 -9.26 6.90 5.57
C ASP A 650 -9.83 5.47 5.63
N LEU A 651 -11.04 5.27 5.13
CA LEU A 651 -11.71 3.96 5.15
C LEU A 651 -11.06 2.95 4.19
N ASP A 652 -10.42 3.39 3.11
CA ASP A 652 -9.77 2.50 2.15
C ASP A 652 -8.49 1.85 2.71
N LEU A 653 -7.93 2.41 3.80
CA LEU A 653 -6.75 1.87 4.47
C LEU A 653 -7.08 0.92 5.61
N PHE A 654 -8.02 1.34 6.47
CA PHE A 654 -8.38 0.58 7.67
C PHE A 654 -9.36 -0.54 7.36
N GLY A 655 -10.20 -0.36 6.34
CA GLY A 655 -11.41 -1.12 6.16
C GLY A 655 -12.40 -0.87 7.29
N LEU A 656 -13.70 -0.97 7.00
CA LEU A 656 -14.72 -0.92 8.05
C LEU A 656 -14.53 -2.00 9.13
N PRO A 657 -14.20 -3.28 8.80
CA PRO A 657 -13.98 -4.30 9.82
C PRO A 657 -12.86 -3.96 10.81
N GLY A 658 -11.69 -3.55 10.30
CA GLY A 658 -10.52 -3.23 11.11
C GLY A 658 -10.72 -1.99 12.00
N LEU A 659 -11.41 -0.97 11.48
CA LEU A 659 -11.81 0.21 12.24
C LEU A 659 -12.71 -0.17 13.43
N LEU A 660 -13.75 -0.95 13.17
CA LEU A 660 -14.69 -1.35 14.23
C LEU A 660 -14.03 -2.26 15.28
N GLN A 661 -13.13 -3.16 14.85
CA GLN A 661 -12.33 -3.95 15.78
C GLN A 661 -11.48 -3.06 16.69
N THR A 662 -10.79 -2.07 16.12
CA THR A 662 -9.95 -1.13 16.87
C THR A 662 -10.76 -0.37 17.91
N LEU A 663 -11.94 0.14 17.53
CA LEU A 663 -12.85 0.84 18.44
C LEU A 663 -13.40 -0.09 19.53
N GLY A 664 -13.63 -1.36 19.21
CA GLY A 664 -14.02 -2.38 20.18
C GLY A 664 -12.92 -2.68 21.20
N GLN A 665 -11.69 -2.89 20.74
CA GLN A 665 -10.53 -3.20 21.60
C GLN A 665 -10.13 -2.03 22.50
N THR A 666 -10.20 -0.80 21.98
CA THR A 666 -9.90 0.42 22.74
C THR A 666 -11.01 0.80 23.72
N GLN A 667 -12.15 0.11 23.69
CA GLN A 667 -13.31 0.35 24.55
C GLN A 667 -13.79 1.80 24.56
N LEU A 668 -13.67 2.49 23.42
CA LEU A 668 -14.07 3.89 23.30
C LEU A 668 -15.60 4.04 23.36
N THR A 669 -16.06 5.15 23.92
CA THR A 669 -17.48 5.53 24.01
C THR A 669 -17.71 6.83 23.24
N GLY A 670 -18.58 6.81 22.25
CA GLY A 670 -18.75 7.95 21.36
C GLY A 670 -19.51 7.65 20.07
N VAL A 671 -19.38 8.56 19.13
CA VAL A 671 -20.07 8.52 17.84
C VAL A 671 -19.04 8.42 16.72
N LEU A 672 -19.14 7.36 15.91
CA LEU A 672 -18.38 7.19 14.68
C LEU A 672 -19.20 7.73 13.51
N SER A 673 -18.64 8.67 12.75
CA SER A 673 -19.24 9.20 11.51
C SER A 673 -18.44 8.71 10.31
N LEU A 674 -19.13 8.15 9.31
CA LEU A 674 -18.55 7.74 8.04
C LEU A 674 -18.95 8.75 6.96
N MET A 675 -17.95 9.33 6.30
CA MET A 675 -18.11 10.41 5.33
C MET A 675 -17.71 9.90 3.94
N ASN A 676 -18.50 10.24 2.92
CA ASN A 676 -18.14 9.96 1.54
C ASN A 676 -16.99 10.86 1.06
N ALA A 677 -16.53 10.65 -0.19
CA ALA A 677 -15.46 11.43 -0.81
C ALA A 677 -15.74 12.95 -0.87
N GLN A 678 -17.01 13.38 -0.77
CA GLN A 678 -17.42 14.78 -0.73
C GLN A 678 -17.48 15.36 0.70
N GLY A 679 -17.09 14.59 1.72
CA GLY A 679 -17.11 15.00 3.13
C GLY A 679 -18.51 14.98 3.77
N LYS A 680 -19.52 14.44 3.09
CA LYS A 680 -20.88 14.32 3.62
C LYS A 680 -21.00 13.03 4.43
N ALA A 681 -21.52 13.12 5.66
CA ALA A 681 -21.81 11.95 6.48
C ALA A 681 -22.92 11.09 5.82
N GLU A 682 -22.57 9.87 5.43
CA GLU A 682 -23.52 8.86 4.90
C GLU A 682 -24.03 7.94 6.02
N ALA A 683 -23.21 7.71 7.05
CA ALA A 683 -23.50 6.78 8.12
C ALA A 683 -23.05 7.28 9.50
N THR A 684 -23.71 6.79 10.54
CA THR A 684 -23.35 7.05 11.93
C THR A 684 -23.50 5.79 12.76
N LEU A 685 -22.51 5.50 13.61
CA LEU A 685 -22.53 4.39 14.55
C LEU A 685 -22.35 4.89 15.98
N LEU A 686 -23.10 4.30 16.90
CA LEU A 686 -23.10 4.60 18.32
C LEU A 686 -22.34 3.50 19.07
N LEU A 687 -21.31 3.89 19.83
CA LEU A 687 -20.46 2.98 20.59
C LEU A 687 -20.49 3.33 22.08
N ASP A 688 -20.70 2.33 22.93
CA ASP A 688 -20.60 2.44 24.39
C ASP A 688 -19.61 1.40 24.91
N ARG A 689 -18.47 1.86 25.44
CA ARG A 689 -17.36 1.02 25.92
C ARG A 689 -16.93 -0.05 24.91
N GLY A 690 -16.79 0.35 23.65
CA GLY A 690 -16.44 -0.55 22.54
C GLY A 690 -17.55 -1.48 22.07
N LYS A 691 -18.77 -1.36 22.62
CA LYS A 691 -19.94 -2.16 22.21
C LYS A 691 -20.83 -1.38 21.27
N PHE A 692 -21.42 -2.09 20.31
CA PHE A 692 -22.40 -1.52 19.39
C PHE A 692 -23.68 -1.17 20.13
N ARG A 693 -24.21 0.03 19.88
CA ARG A 693 -25.50 0.50 20.39
C ARG A 693 -26.50 0.83 19.28
N GLY A 694 -26.06 0.99 18.05
CA GLY A 694 -26.95 1.32 16.95
C GLY A 694 -26.21 1.97 15.79
N ALA A 695 -26.77 1.86 14.60
CA ALA A 695 -26.30 2.54 13.42
C ALA A 695 -27.45 3.20 12.67
N GLN A 696 -27.11 4.18 11.86
CA GLN A 696 -27.99 4.72 10.84
C GLN A 696 -27.20 4.86 9.55
N PHE A 697 -27.76 4.33 8.47
CA PHE A 697 -27.28 4.53 7.11
C PHE A 697 -28.48 5.00 6.29
N ARG A 698 -28.48 6.29 5.95
CA ARG A 698 -29.62 6.96 5.30
C ARG A 698 -30.93 6.72 6.10
N THR A 699 -31.87 5.97 5.53
CA THR A 699 -33.17 5.63 6.14
C THR A 699 -33.15 4.33 6.94
N ILE A 700 -32.14 3.47 6.75
CA ILE A 700 -31.99 2.20 7.45
C ILE A 700 -31.38 2.46 8.83
N ARG A 701 -31.84 1.73 9.85
CA ARG A 701 -31.42 1.88 11.24
C ARG A 701 -31.11 0.53 11.89
N GLY A 702 -30.37 0.56 13.00
CA GLY A 702 -30.06 -0.62 13.79
C GLY A 702 -28.95 -1.48 13.16
N GLU A 703 -29.01 -2.79 13.36
CA GLU A 703 -28.05 -3.75 12.82
C GLU A 703 -28.08 -3.79 11.28
N GLU A 704 -29.26 -3.68 10.66
CA GLU A 704 -29.41 -3.64 9.21
C GLU A 704 -28.62 -2.48 8.58
N ALA A 705 -28.59 -1.32 9.24
CA ALA A 705 -27.78 -0.19 8.80
C ALA A 705 -26.28 -0.49 8.89
N MET A 706 -25.87 -1.29 9.88
CA MET A 706 -24.49 -1.73 9.99
C MET A 706 -24.16 -2.75 8.89
N TYR A 707 -25.04 -3.71 8.59
CA TYR A 707 -24.81 -4.70 7.54
C TYR A 707 -24.81 -4.10 6.13
N GLU A 708 -25.69 -3.15 5.84
CA GLU A 708 -25.72 -2.43 4.56
C GLU A 708 -24.37 -1.76 4.25
N LEU A 709 -23.65 -1.28 5.28
CA LEU A 709 -22.30 -0.70 5.11
C LEU A 709 -21.25 -1.73 4.65
N PHE A 710 -21.42 -3.00 5.02
CA PHE A 710 -20.58 -4.09 4.51
C PHE A 710 -21.01 -4.49 3.11
N GLU A 711 -22.31 -4.58 2.85
CA GLU A 711 -22.88 -5.01 1.56
C GLU A 711 -22.57 -4.02 0.42
N ARG A 712 -22.59 -2.71 0.72
CA ARG A 712 -22.28 -1.62 -0.20
C ARG A 712 -21.17 -0.72 0.37
N PRO A 713 -19.92 -1.20 0.38
CA PRO A 713 -18.81 -0.38 0.85
C PRO A 713 -18.62 0.81 -0.10
N PHE A 714 -18.24 1.96 0.46
CA PHE A 714 -17.96 3.18 -0.29
C PHE A 714 -16.62 3.78 0.13
N PRO A 715 -15.87 4.39 -0.80
CA PRO A 715 -14.64 5.10 -0.47
C PRO A 715 -14.96 6.36 0.35
N GLY A 716 -14.18 6.63 1.38
CA GLY A 716 -14.50 7.70 2.31
C GLY A 716 -13.53 7.85 3.47
N THR A 717 -13.88 8.74 4.40
CA THR A 717 -13.14 8.96 5.65
C THR A 717 -14.02 8.71 6.85
N PHE A 718 -13.40 8.54 8.01
CA PHE A 718 -14.11 8.40 9.26
C PHE A 718 -13.62 9.40 10.30
N ALA A 719 -14.50 9.75 11.23
CA ALA A 719 -14.17 10.53 12.41
C ALA A 719 -14.93 9.98 13.62
N PHE A 720 -14.21 9.75 14.71
CA PHE A 720 -14.76 9.32 15.98
C PHE A 720 -14.67 10.45 17.00
N VAL A 721 -15.82 10.82 17.55
CA VAL A 721 -15.93 11.83 18.60
C VAL A 721 -16.33 11.15 19.90
N SER A 722 -15.46 11.26 20.92
CA SER A 722 -15.76 10.77 22.26
C SER A 722 -16.95 11.53 22.85
N ARG A 723 -17.98 10.79 23.29
CA ARG A 723 -19.21 11.35 23.87
C ARG A 723 -19.72 10.43 24.95
N ALA A 724 -19.93 10.96 26.16
CA ALA A 724 -20.37 10.18 27.32
C ALA A 724 -21.89 9.91 27.33
N ASP A 725 -22.68 10.63 26.54
CA ASP A 725 -24.15 10.61 26.52
C ASP A 725 -24.75 9.56 25.57
N VAL A 726 -23.93 8.73 24.91
CA VAL A 726 -24.36 7.77 23.88
C VAL A 726 -25.46 6.83 24.38
N ALA A 727 -25.35 6.33 25.62
CA ALA A 727 -26.33 5.41 26.20
C ALA A 727 -27.73 6.03 26.39
N SER A 728 -27.82 7.36 26.44
CA SER A 728 -29.07 8.11 26.62
C SER A 728 -29.74 8.55 25.32
N GLN A 729 -29.15 8.25 24.17
CA GLN A 729 -29.71 8.62 22.87
C GLN A 729 -30.89 7.72 22.49
N ALA A 730 -31.95 8.31 21.93
CA ALA A 730 -33.15 7.59 21.51
C ALA A 730 -32.91 6.52 20.43
N ALA A 731 -31.81 6.62 19.68
CA ALA A 731 -31.41 5.65 18.67
C ALA A 731 -30.55 4.48 19.23
N ALA A 732 -30.24 4.48 20.53
CA ALA A 732 -29.42 3.46 21.16
C ALA A 732 -30.26 2.23 21.59
N ALA A 733 -29.96 1.08 21.00
CA ALA A 733 -30.44 -0.25 21.35
C ALA A 733 -29.61 -0.90 22.47
N ALA A 734 -29.89 -2.16 22.80
CA ALA A 734 -29.09 -2.96 23.73
C ALA A 734 -27.63 -3.08 23.25
N ALA A 735 -26.69 -3.15 24.20
CA ALA A 735 -25.27 -3.25 23.88
C ALA A 735 -24.93 -4.62 23.28
N GLN A 736 -24.24 -4.64 22.15
CA GLN A 736 -23.85 -5.84 21.43
C GLN A 736 -22.34 -5.89 21.16
N GLU A 737 -21.79 -7.10 21.08
CA GLU A 737 -20.39 -7.32 20.75
C GLU A 737 -20.14 -7.10 19.25
N LEU A 738 -19.17 -6.24 18.92
CA LEU A 738 -18.87 -5.89 17.51
C LEU A 738 -18.38 -7.07 16.69
N LEU A 739 -17.63 -8.01 17.28
CA LEU A 739 -17.04 -9.12 16.53
C LEU A 739 -18.11 -9.97 15.82
N GLY A 740 -19.21 -10.29 16.50
CA GLY A 740 -20.31 -11.07 15.90
C GLY A 740 -20.94 -10.33 14.72
N LEU A 741 -21.18 -9.02 14.86
CA LEU A 741 -21.72 -8.17 13.80
C LEU A 741 -20.76 -8.04 12.61
N ILE A 742 -19.45 -7.91 12.87
CA ILE A 742 -18.44 -7.83 11.81
C ILE A 742 -18.41 -9.13 10.99
N LEU A 743 -18.35 -10.29 11.66
CA LEU A 743 -18.27 -11.59 10.97
C LEU A 743 -19.54 -11.86 10.15
N GLU A 744 -20.70 -11.52 10.69
CA GLU A 744 -21.97 -11.61 9.95
C GLU A 744 -22.01 -10.63 8.76
N GLY A 745 -21.52 -9.40 8.92
CA GLY A 745 -21.41 -8.43 7.83
C GLY A 745 -20.51 -8.90 6.69
N VAL A 746 -19.35 -9.51 7.01
CA VAL A 746 -18.45 -10.08 6.00
C VAL A 746 -19.12 -11.25 5.27
N ARG A 747 -19.79 -12.15 6.00
CA ARG A 747 -20.55 -13.27 5.41
C ARG A 747 -21.63 -12.75 4.44
N ARG A 748 -22.38 -11.72 4.86
CA ARG A 748 -23.43 -11.09 4.04
C ARG A 748 -22.88 -10.42 2.79
N TYR A 749 -21.72 -9.76 2.86
CA TYR A 749 -21.08 -9.18 1.69
C TYR A 749 -20.76 -10.22 0.62
N ASP A 750 -20.14 -11.33 1.01
CA ASP A 750 -19.79 -12.42 0.07
C ASP A 750 -21.03 -13.00 -0.60
N GLU A 751 -22.08 -13.27 0.19
CA GLU A 751 -23.33 -13.80 -0.34
C GLU A 751 -24.08 -12.77 -1.19
N PHE A 752 -24.07 -11.49 -0.81
CA PHE A 752 -24.66 -10.41 -1.58
C PHE A 752 -24.00 -10.29 -2.96
N LYS A 753 -22.66 -10.30 -3.03
CA LYS A 753 -21.92 -10.28 -4.30
C LYS A 753 -22.31 -11.44 -5.21
N ARG A 754 -22.41 -12.65 -4.64
CA ARG A 754 -22.86 -13.84 -5.37
C ARG A 754 -24.27 -13.69 -5.89
N SER A 755 -25.21 -13.26 -5.04
CA SER A 755 -26.61 -13.04 -5.43
C SER A 755 -26.76 -11.93 -6.48
N ALA A 756 -25.96 -10.86 -6.39
CA ALA A 756 -25.93 -9.78 -7.37
C ALA A 756 -25.35 -10.21 -8.73
N ALA A 757 -24.41 -11.16 -8.75
CA ALA A 757 -23.93 -11.76 -10.00
C ALA A 757 -24.98 -12.64 -10.69
N ILE A 758 -25.85 -13.30 -9.91
CA ILE A 758 -26.99 -14.08 -10.44
C ILE A 758 -28.11 -13.13 -10.90
N VAL A 759 -28.41 -12.11 -10.09
CA VAL A 759 -29.51 -11.16 -10.30
C VAL A 759 -28.96 -9.72 -10.27
N PRO A 760 -28.46 -9.21 -11.41
CA PRO A 760 -27.88 -7.87 -11.46
C PRO A 760 -28.89 -6.72 -11.32
N ASP A 761 -28.36 -5.55 -10.92
CA ASP A 761 -29.09 -4.32 -10.60
C ASP A 761 -30.14 -3.90 -11.64
N GLY A 762 -29.74 -3.83 -12.92
CA GLY A 762 -30.60 -3.36 -14.00
C GLY A 762 -31.62 -4.37 -14.53
N VAL A 763 -31.60 -5.61 -14.04
CA VAL A 763 -32.47 -6.67 -14.57
C VAL A 763 -33.89 -6.48 -14.08
N ARG A 764 -34.86 -6.60 -14.98
CA ARG A 764 -36.27 -6.73 -14.61
C ARG A 764 -36.60 -8.21 -14.45
N LEU A 765 -37.36 -8.54 -13.42
CA LEU A 765 -37.77 -9.92 -13.14
C LEU A 765 -39.23 -10.11 -13.54
N GLN A 766 -39.55 -11.31 -14.02
CA GLN A 766 -40.91 -11.75 -14.31
C GLN A 766 -41.16 -13.12 -13.67
N VAL A 767 -42.42 -13.38 -13.33
CA VAL A 767 -42.86 -14.66 -12.76
C VAL A 767 -42.72 -15.76 -13.82
N ALA A 768 -42.11 -16.87 -13.42
CA ALA A 768 -41.95 -18.06 -14.24
C ALA A 768 -42.91 -19.19 -13.78
N ASP A 769 -42.90 -20.32 -14.47
CA ASP A 769 -43.88 -21.40 -14.26
C ASP A 769 -43.66 -22.21 -12.96
N HIS A 770 -42.54 -22.00 -12.25
CA HIS A 770 -42.23 -22.72 -11.01
C HIS A 770 -42.78 -21.99 -9.78
N PRO A 771 -43.37 -22.69 -8.79
CA PRO A 771 -43.79 -22.06 -7.55
C PRO A 771 -42.60 -21.52 -6.76
N SER A 772 -42.78 -20.37 -6.11
CA SER A 772 -41.80 -19.77 -5.21
C SER A 772 -41.78 -20.50 -3.86
N THR A 773 -40.60 -20.74 -3.31
CA THR A 773 -40.44 -21.20 -1.92
C THR A 773 -39.88 -20.08 -1.02
N PRO A 774 -40.28 -20.01 0.27
CA PRO A 774 -39.67 -19.07 1.22
C PRO A 774 -38.30 -19.57 1.68
N LEU A 775 -37.44 -18.65 2.12
CA LEU A 775 -36.21 -19.02 2.84
C LEU A 775 -36.54 -19.33 4.31
N PRO A 776 -35.94 -20.35 4.95
CA PRO A 776 -36.32 -20.80 6.30
C PRO A 776 -36.18 -19.74 7.40
N ASP A 777 -35.24 -18.81 7.23
CA ASP A 777 -34.87 -17.80 8.23
C ASP A 777 -35.52 -16.43 7.97
N GLU A 778 -36.46 -16.34 7.01
CA GLU A 778 -37.15 -15.10 6.66
C GLU A 778 -38.60 -15.09 7.13
N ASP A 779 -39.05 -13.92 7.58
CA ASP A 779 -40.44 -13.69 7.94
C ASP A 779 -41.36 -13.87 6.70
N GLU A 780 -42.51 -14.52 6.90
CA GLU A 780 -43.43 -14.81 5.80
C GLU A 780 -44.01 -13.53 5.18
N ASP A 781 -44.33 -12.52 5.99
CA ASP A 781 -44.93 -11.27 5.51
C ASP A 781 -43.89 -10.46 4.74
N PHE A 782 -42.64 -10.45 5.22
CA PHE A 782 -41.51 -9.89 4.48
C PHE A 782 -41.33 -10.59 3.13
N THR A 783 -41.34 -11.92 3.10
CA THR A 783 -41.15 -12.72 1.88
C THR A 783 -42.26 -12.43 0.85
N LYS A 784 -43.53 -12.38 1.29
CA LYS A 784 -44.68 -12.01 0.45
C LYS A 784 -44.56 -10.58 -0.08
N TYR A 785 -44.07 -9.65 0.74
CA TYR A 785 -43.88 -8.25 0.34
C TYR A 785 -42.80 -8.13 -0.74
N VAL A 786 -41.65 -8.79 -0.57
CA VAL A 786 -40.58 -8.81 -1.58
C VAL A 786 -41.06 -9.45 -2.89
N TRP A 787 -41.79 -10.58 -2.81
CA TRP A 787 -42.37 -11.23 -4.00
C TRP A 787 -43.29 -10.30 -4.77
N THR A 788 -44.18 -9.60 -4.06
CA THR A 788 -45.14 -8.65 -4.67
C THR A 788 -44.42 -7.53 -5.42
N LYS A 789 -43.31 -7.02 -4.88
CA LYS A 789 -42.47 -6.02 -5.55
C LYS A 789 -41.74 -6.60 -6.77
N ALA A 790 -41.14 -7.76 -6.63
CA ALA A 790 -40.40 -8.42 -7.71
C ALA A 790 -41.31 -8.79 -8.91
N ALA A 791 -42.50 -9.31 -8.63
CA ALA A 791 -43.50 -9.67 -9.64
C ALA A 791 -44.10 -8.46 -10.37
N ALA A 792 -43.91 -7.23 -9.87
CA ALA A 792 -44.38 -6.01 -10.49
C ALA A 792 -43.54 -5.54 -11.69
N GLY A 793 -42.47 -6.27 -12.06
CA GLY A 793 -41.64 -5.96 -13.22
C GLY A 793 -40.69 -4.76 -13.02
N THR A 794 -40.45 -4.35 -11.77
CA THR A 794 -39.43 -3.35 -11.42
C THR A 794 -38.02 -3.88 -11.64
N THR A 795 -37.05 -2.97 -11.76
CA THR A 795 -35.63 -3.38 -11.72
C THR A 795 -35.27 -3.88 -10.32
N VAL A 796 -34.17 -4.65 -10.20
CA VAL A 796 -33.75 -5.14 -8.88
C VAL A 796 -33.41 -3.99 -7.93
N THR A 797 -32.72 -2.97 -8.40
CA THR A 797 -32.37 -1.79 -7.58
C THR A 797 -33.60 -0.99 -7.15
N GLU A 798 -34.62 -0.87 -8.00
CA GLU A 798 -35.90 -0.28 -7.62
C GLU A 798 -36.61 -1.12 -6.55
N CYS A 799 -36.56 -2.45 -6.66
CA CYS A 799 -37.12 -3.35 -5.66
C CYS A 799 -36.45 -3.13 -4.30
N GLU A 800 -35.11 -3.18 -4.24
CA GLU A 800 -34.34 -2.96 -3.00
C GLU A 800 -34.60 -1.59 -2.38
N SER A 801 -34.51 -0.52 -3.17
CA SER A 801 -34.70 0.85 -2.66
C SER A 801 -36.12 1.13 -2.18
N SER A 802 -37.12 0.34 -2.60
CA SER A 802 -38.51 0.45 -2.16
C SER A 802 -38.81 -0.24 -0.82
N ILE A 803 -37.85 -0.99 -0.27
CA ILE A 803 -38.00 -1.78 0.96
C ILE A 803 -37.01 -1.23 1.99
N ALA A 804 -37.50 -0.86 3.16
CA ALA A 804 -36.69 -0.25 4.21
C ALA A 804 -35.92 -1.31 5.02
N THR A 805 -34.99 -2.03 4.38
CA THR A 805 -34.13 -3.09 4.95
C THR A 805 -32.76 -3.09 4.25
N ASP A 806 -31.81 -3.87 4.76
CA ASP A 806 -30.53 -4.13 4.07
C ASP A 806 -30.69 -4.83 2.71
N SER A 807 -29.79 -4.55 1.78
CA SER A 807 -29.82 -5.01 0.39
C SER A 807 -29.68 -6.52 0.27
N TYR A 808 -28.87 -7.13 1.14
CA TYR A 808 -28.63 -8.57 1.17
C TYR A 808 -29.92 -9.37 1.34
N ARG A 809 -30.77 -9.01 2.31
CA ARG A 809 -32.03 -9.73 2.58
C ARG A 809 -32.97 -9.75 1.38
N VAL A 810 -33.04 -8.64 0.62
CA VAL A 810 -33.84 -8.58 -0.59
C VAL A 810 -33.17 -9.38 -1.71
N ARG A 811 -31.89 -9.13 -1.98
CA ARG A 811 -31.16 -9.74 -3.10
C ARG A 811 -31.06 -11.26 -2.99
N ARG A 812 -30.91 -11.80 -1.77
CA ARG A 812 -30.84 -13.26 -1.54
C ARG A 812 -32.15 -13.97 -1.89
N LEU A 813 -33.31 -13.38 -1.58
CA LEU A 813 -34.62 -13.92 -1.95
C LEU A 813 -34.81 -13.93 -3.46
N LEU A 814 -34.45 -12.82 -4.13
CA LEU A 814 -34.54 -12.73 -5.59
C LEU A 814 -33.63 -13.76 -6.28
N ALA A 815 -32.40 -13.92 -5.78
CA ALA A 815 -31.48 -14.93 -6.30
C ALA A 815 -31.99 -16.36 -6.06
N HIS A 816 -32.51 -16.66 -4.88
CA HIS A 816 -33.13 -17.96 -4.56
C HIS A 816 -34.25 -18.30 -5.55
N TRP A 817 -35.18 -17.37 -5.79
CA TRP A 817 -36.28 -17.57 -6.73
C TRP A 817 -35.83 -17.71 -8.19
N VAL A 818 -34.74 -17.05 -8.58
CA VAL A 818 -34.14 -17.25 -9.91
C VAL A 818 -33.44 -18.60 -10.03
N GLU A 819 -32.77 -19.06 -8.97
CA GLU A 819 -32.09 -20.36 -8.93
C GLU A 819 -33.08 -21.53 -9.04
N GLU A 820 -34.20 -21.49 -8.31
CA GLU A 820 -35.27 -22.51 -8.39
C GLU A 820 -36.18 -22.34 -9.63
N GLY A 821 -36.06 -21.21 -10.34
CA GLY A 821 -36.82 -20.94 -11.57
C GLY A 821 -38.24 -20.41 -11.34
N ALA A 822 -38.54 -19.88 -10.16
CA ALA A 822 -39.78 -19.16 -9.87
C ALA A 822 -39.79 -17.73 -10.43
N LEU A 823 -38.61 -17.12 -10.56
CA LEU A 823 -38.40 -15.86 -11.29
C LEU A 823 -37.43 -16.07 -12.46
N ALA A 824 -37.61 -15.29 -13.52
CA ALA A 824 -36.68 -15.22 -14.64
C ALA A 824 -36.40 -13.77 -15.03
N ALA A 825 -35.26 -13.53 -15.69
CA ALA A 825 -35.01 -12.24 -16.31
C ALA A 825 -36.06 -11.99 -17.41
N ALA A 826 -36.69 -10.81 -17.38
CA ALA A 826 -37.59 -10.37 -18.44
C ALA A 826 -36.79 -10.14 -19.73
N SER A 827 -37.39 -10.53 -20.86
CA SER A 827 -36.79 -10.47 -22.21
C SER A 827 -36.69 -9.06 -22.75
#